data_AF-A0A944IWJ2-F1
#
_entry.id   AF-A0A944IWJ2-F1
#
_cell.length_a   1.000
_cell.length_b   1.000
_cell.length_c   1.000
_cell.angle_alpha   90.00
_cell.angle_beta   90.00
_cell.angle_gamma   90.00
#
_symmetry.space_group_name_H-M   'P 1'
#
loop_
_entity.id
_entity.type
_entity.pdbx_description
1 polymer ?
#
loop_
_entity_poly.entity_id
_entity_poly.type
_entity_poly.pdbx_seq_one_letter_code
_entity_poly.pdbx_strand_id
1 'polypeptide(L)'
;MVVAPRERLAGLLGGAKTAGAFSARLEAPAASLNLEVAGVGPVRLPLRAPQAKRLISVSRPALFGKGEETLDDTSVRDTWQISPDQLSLGDPSWSSLLSDALEHFRDALGLPAATRLWAEPHAMLVYGKGQFFLPHQDSEKDDAMVGTLVLSLPSAHTGGELVIEHAGQKCAYRASKTDLTLVAFYADCRHEVTPVRSGYRVTLTFNLMAAPGTSTELSGPPAELAHSLEQHFGSPVTPRYGSRESDPPNRLVYLLDHEYTQRGLSWERLKGADAGRAALLRAAAEQAGCESVLALAEVKETWDAYPEGDDPWDDYGYDDEDDGEGGDAGADGDYVLQELVDDEITLGWWTGPDGTGGEQISLRVDDYEVCASTASADLTPYDSQYEGYMGNYGNTLDRWYRRAAVVVWPRERAFAARGEAGSGWALEKLRVGIARGDLHRARERALSLAPFWKHTRPQRELLGCALQVAAGLEAAETAAMLLEPFQASALGPECAGALSAAAERYGTAWTRRVVEVWFASAHRLDSQHYQWTERLPELCTALRARRAPAVARLLADGVWAAVDRDLRLWTTTGSGDIRRAQLRQLALPLRCVLAAADAEQRDGIAAALREYRDTVLECLMPMLRSAEEALPAAEWGAAGLDVIARDCADRLRVVCERAPRAADDWSVAWTGCGCELCGALGAFLGSRSRRVLEWPLAKEGRRHVHTGIDSAELPVFHQTRRQGRPYTLVLTKTEDLFTRERTVRRQAAADLAWLMPPRNG
;
A
#
# COMPACT_ATOMS: atom_id res chain seq x y z
N MET A 1 2.46 -10.18 34.19
CA MET A 1 1.96 -10.57 32.85
C MET A 1 2.60 -11.90 32.48
N VAL A 2 1.82 -12.82 31.91
CA VAL A 2 2.37 -14.04 31.31
C VAL A 2 3.04 -13.61 30.01
N VAL A 3 4.36 -13.77 29.90
CA VAL A 3 5.13 -13.47 28.67
C VAL A 3 4.57 -14.29 27.51
N ALA A 4 4.35 -13.70 26.34
CA ALA A 4 3.79 -14.43 25.21
C ALA A 4 4.76 -15.54 24.72
N PRO A 5 4.28 -16.67 24.16
CA PRO A 5 5.17 -17.71 23.64
C PRO A 5 6.20 -17.20 22.62
N ARG A 6 5.79 -16.27 21.73
CA ARG A 6 6.68 -15.62 20.75
C ARG A 6 7.78 -14.77 21.37
N GLU A 7 7.48 -14.09 22.49
CA GLU A 7 8.45 -13.26 23.22
C GLU A 7 9.46 -14.14 23.97
N ARG A 8 9.01 -15.27 24.54
CA ARG A 8 9.92 -16.28 25.11
C ARG A 8 10.86 -16.85 24.04
N LEU A 9 10.32 -17.17 22.87
CA LEU A 9 11.10 -17.65 21.72
C LEU A 9 12.14 -16.61 21.30
N ALA A 10 11.77 -15.34 21.18
CA ALA A 10 12.69 -14.25 20.87
C ALA A 10 13.80 -14.07 21.92
N GLY A 11 13.46 -14.21 23.21
CA GLY A 11 14.44 -14.18 24.30
C GLY A 11 15.44 -15.35 24.26
N LEU A 12 14.96 -16.57 23.96
CA LEU A 12 15.81 -17.75 23.79
C LEU A 12 16.77 -17.60 22.60
N LEU A 13 16.27 -17.09 21.47
CA LEU A 13 17.10 -16.81 20.28
C LEU A 13 18.09 -15.66 20.51
N GLY A 14 17.73 -14.66 21.33
CA GLY A 14 18.63 -13.56 21.71
C GLY A 14 19.74 -14.00 22.67
N GLY A 15 19.45 -14.94 23.57
CA GLY A 15 20.40 -15.51 24.52
C GLY A 15 21.33 -16.58 23.94
N ALA A 16 21.06 -17.08 22.74
CA ALA A 16 21.99 -17.95 22.02
C ALA A 16 23.25 -17.14 21.70
N LYS A 17 24.39 -17.51 22.32
CA LYS A 17 25.69 -16.86 22.09
C LYS A 17 25.98 -16.77 20.60
N THR A 18 25.96 -15.58 20.04
CA THR A 18 26.44 -15.31 18.68
C THR A 18 27.77 -14.57 18.80
N ALA A 19 28.84 -15.18 18.28
CA ALA A 19 30.23 -14.81 18.53
C ALA A 19 30.82 -13.88 17.44
N GLY A 20 30.00 -13.08 16.76
CA GLY A 20 30.42 -12.21 15.65
C GLY A 20 30.11 -10.74 15.87
N ALA A 21 31.02 -9.86 15.44
CA ALA A 21 30.83 -8.43 15.38
C ALA A 21 30.36 -7.99 13.97
N PHE A 22 29.67 -6.85 13.86
CA PHE A 22 29.29 -6.27 12.56
C PHE A 22 30.51 -5.76 11.76
N SER A 23 31.62 -5.52 12.46
CA SER A 23 32.91 -5.14 11.87
C SER A 23 34.08 -5.66 12.71
N ALA A 24 35.21 -5.91 12.06
CA ALA A 24 36.42 -6.43 12.70
C ALA A 24 37.67 -5.82 12.09
N ARG A 25 38.78 -5.81 12.85
CA ARG A 25 40.08 -5.30 12.40
C ARG A 25 41.19 -6.34 12.54
N LEU A 26 42.14 -6.29 11.62
CA LEU A 26 43.40 -7.03 11.68
C LEU A 26 44.56 -6.11 11.26
N GLU A 27 45.67 -6.15 12.00
CA GLU A 27 46.90 -5.44 11.63
C GLU A 27 47.92 -6.43 11.05
N ALA A 28 48.69 -5.99 10.05
CA ALA A 28 49.66 -6.83 9.38
C ALA A 28 50.92 -6.05 8.96
N PRO A 29 52.10 -6.70 8.86
CA PRO A 29 53.32 -6.01 8.46
C PRO A 29 53.22 -5.39 7.06
N ALA A 30 53.67 -4.14 6.91
CA ALA A 30 53.70 -3.46 5.61
C ALA A 30 54.50 -4.19 4.53
N ALA A 31 55.51 -4.95 4.93
CA ALA A 31 56.35 -5.74 4.02
C ALA A 31 55.60 -6.90 3.35
N SER A 32 54.43 -7.29 3.85
CA SER A 32 53.61 -8.37 3.29
C SER A 32 52.84 -7.95 2.03
N LEU A 33 52.90 -6.67 1.65
CA LEU A 33 52.21 -6.15 0.46
C LEU A 33 53.22 -5.55 -0.54
N ASN A 34 53.33 -6.19 -1.71
CA ASN A 34 53.97 -5.62 -2.89
C ASN A 34 52.89 -5.09 -3.83
N LEU A 35 52.75 -3.75 -3.88
CA LEU A 35 51.79 -3.05 -4.69
C LEU A 35 52.49 -2.30 -5.83
N GLU A 36 52.06 -2.53 -7.06
CA GLU A 36 52.40 -1.69 -8.21
C GLU A 36 51.15 -1.02 -8.78
N VAL A 37 51.30 0.23 -9.22
CA VAL A 37 50.23 0.99 -9.86
C VAL A 37 50.68 1.43 -11.25
N ALA A 38 49.86 1.14 -12.27
CA ALA A 38 50.14 1.54 -13.64
C ALA A 38 50.37 3.07 -13.75
N GLY A 39 51.45 3.49 -14.40
CA GLY A 39 51.86 4.90 -14.49
C GLY A 39 52.64 5.44 -13.29
N VAL A 40 52.67 4.73 -12.16
CA VAL A 40 53.45 5.11 -10.94
C VAL A 40 54.59 4.11 -10.67
N GLY A 41 54.40 2.82 -10.96
CA GLY A 41 55.33 1.74 -10.62
C GLY A 41 55.18 1.28 -9.16
N PRO A 42 56.24 0.72 -8.55
CA PRO A 42 56.20 0.20 -7.19
C PRO A 42 55.85 1.25 -6.13
N VAL A 43 54.86 0.94 -5.29
CA VAL A 43 54.45 1.74 -4.13
C VAL A 43 55.27 1.31 -2.92
N ARG A 44 55.96 2.25 -2.27
CA ARG A 44 56.82 1.98 -1.11
C ARG A 44 56.10 2.37 0.16
N LEU A 45 56.03 1.43 1.11
CA LEU A 45 55.37 1.60 2.39
C LEU A 45 56.40 1.84 3.52
N PRO A 46 56.12 2.71 4.51
CA PRO A 46 54.98 3.63 4.58
C PRO A 46 54.98 4.72 3.50
N LEU A 47 53.78 5.04 3.01
CA LEU A 47 53.54 6.03 1.97
C LEU A 47 53.92 7.45 2.42
N ARG A 48 54.63 8.16 1.55
CA ARG A 48 55.03 9.56 1.75
C ARG A 48 54.32 10.46 0.75
N ALA A 49 54.17 11.74 1.10
CA ALA A 49 53.48 12.75 0.30
C ALA A 49 53.89 12.80 -1.19
N PRO A 50 55.18 12.69 -1.59
CA PRO A 50 55.55 12.67 -3.00
C PRO A 50 54.94 11.49 -3.78
N GLN A 51 54.87 10.31 -3.17
CA GLN A 51 54.29 9.14 -3.83
C GLN A 51 52.76 9.20 -3.84
N ALA A 52 52.12 9.71 -2.77
CA ALA A 52 50.69 9.98 -2.76
C ALA A 52 50.27 10.95 -3.88
N LYS A 53 51.04 12.02 -4.12
CA LYS A 53 50.79 12.95 -5.24
C LYS A 53 50.93 12.30 -6.62
N ARG A 54 51.83 11.32 -6.78
CA ARG A 54 51.93 10.54 -8.02
C ARG A 54 50.73 9.63 -8.23
N LEU A 55 50.21 9.02 -7.16
CA LEU A 55 48.96 8.26 -7.21
C LEU A 55 47.78 9.18 -7.63
N ILE A 56 47.70 10.38 -7.06
CA ILE A 56 46.68 11.38 -7.44
C ILE A 56 46.79 11.76 -8.94
N SER A 57 48.00 11.82 -9.49
CA SER A 57 48.19 12.19 -10.91
C SER A 57 47.67 11.16 -11.91
N VAL A 58 47.41 9.92 -11.47
CA VAL A 58 46.86 8.84 -12.31
C VAL A 58 45.44 8.45 -11.91
N SER A 59 44.86 9.14 -10.91
CA SER A 59 43.52 8.88 -10.41
C SER A 59 42.47 9.77 -11.07
N ARG A 60 41.20 9.40 -10.88
CA ARG A 60 40.03 10.21 -11.24
C ARG A 60 39.21 10.52 -9.97
N PRO A 61 38.36 11.56 -9.95
CA PRO A 61 37.37 11.71 -8.89
C PRO A 61 36.52 10.44 -8.74
N ALA A 62 36.18 10.10 -7.50
CA ALA A 62 35.34 8.94 -7.21
C ALA A 62 33.86 9.31 -7.21
N LEU A 63 33.06 8.55 -7.94
CA LEU A 63 31.61 8.72 -8.01
C LEU A 63 30.92 8.02 -6.82
N PHE A 64 29.69 8.39 -6.49
CA PHE A 64 28.87 7.68 -5.52
C PHE A 64 27.50 7.32 -6.12
N GLY A 65 26.83 6.32 -5.55
CA GLY A 65 25.50 5.88 -5.97
C GLY A 65 24.40 6.54 -5.15
N LYS A 66 23.34 7.03 -5.80
CA LYS A 66 22.07 7.44 -5.16
C LYS A 66 20.92 6.69 -5.81
N GLY A 67 20.48 5.59 -5.20
CA GLY A 67 19.53 4.67 -5.84
C GLY A 67 20.16 4.02 -7.08
N GLU A 68 19.54 4.19 -8.25
CA GLU A 68 20.07 3.70 -9.54
C GLU A 68 21.05 4.67 -10.22
N GLU A 69 21.22 5.89 -9.70
CA GLU A 69 22.05 6.92 -10.32
C GLU A 69 23.50 6.88 -9.83
N THR A 70 24.46 7.10 -10.73
CA THR A 70 25.87 7.32 -10.38
C THR A 70 26.20 8.80 -10.55
N LEU A 71 26.49 9.49 -9.45
CA LEU A 71 26.64 10.95 -9.39
C LEU A 71 28.05 11.37 -8.98
N ASP A 72 28.49 12.53 -9.48
CA ASP A 72 29.71 13.24 -9.11
C ASP A 72 29.30 14.47 -8.27
N ASP A 73 29.13 14.29 -6.96
CA ASP A 73 28.82 15.37 -6.02
C ASP A 73 29.87 15.38 -4.91
N THR A 74 30.77 16.35 -5.01
CA THR A 74 31.86 16.55 -4.05
C THR A 74 31.38 17.00 -2.67
N SER A 75 30.10 17.37 -2.50
CA SER A 75 29.51 17.62 -1.18
C SER A 75 29.20 16.33 -0.41
N VAL A 76 29.01 15.21 -1.12
CA VAL A 76 28.73 13.89 -0.52
C VAL A 76 29.99 13.03 -0.43
N ARG A 77 30.78 13.01 -1.51
CA ARG A 77 32.01 12.21 -1.60
C ARG A 77 33.10 13.03 -2.27
N ASP A 78 34.15 13.35 -1.53
CA ASP A 78 35.35 13.99 -2.08
C ASP A 78 36.54 13.05 -1.87
N THR A 79 36.90 12.29 -2.91
CA THR A 79 38.07 11.41 -2.90
C THR A 79 38.52 11.08 -4.32
N TRP A 80 39.80 10.71 -4.46
CA TRP A 80 40.33 10.19 -5.70
C TRP A 80 40.30 8.67 -5.73
N GLN A 81 39.99 8.09 -6.89
CA GLN A 81 40.01 6.64 -7.12
C GLN A 81 40.94 6.23 -8.28
N ILE A 82 41.57 5.07 -8.13
CA ILE A 82 42.30 4.34 -9.16
C ILE A 82 41.61 2.99 -9.34
N SER A 83 41.40 2.59 -10.59
CA SER A 83 40.61 1.41 -10.94
C SER A 83 41.41 0.11 -10.72
N PRO A 84 40.78 -1.02 -10.34
CA PRO A 84 41.45 -2.29 -10.07
C PRO A 84 42.36 -2.80 -11.18
N ASP A 85 42.00 -2.58 -12.44
CA ASP A 85 42.79 -2.97 -13.63
C ASP A 85 44.15 -2.26 -13.71
N GLN A 86 44.34 -1.19 -12.95
CA GLN A 86 45.61 -0.46 -12.85
C GLN A 86 46.47 -0.93 -11.68
N LEU A 87 45.99 -1.88 -10.88
CA LEU A 87 46.65 -2.35 -9.65
C LEU A 87 47.22 -3.75 -9.86
N SER A 88 48.44 -3.97 -9.38
CA SER A 88 49.05 -5.29 -9.32
C SER A 88 49.48 -5.57 -7.88
N LEU A 89 48.90 -6.62 -7.29
CA LEU A 89 49.17 -7.10 -5.94
C LEU A 89 49.92 -8.43 -6.10
N GLY A 90 51.23 -8.43 -5.87
CA GLY A 90 52.05 -9.56 -6.33
C GLY A 90 53.26 -9.91 -5.47
N ASP A 91 53.09 -10.85 -4.54
CA ASP A 91 53.96 -12.02 -4.29
C ASP A 91 53.20 -13.06 -3.39
N PRO A 92 53.72 -14.30 -3.16
CA PRO A 92 53.09 -15.32 -2.31
C PRO A 92 52.69 -14.88 -0.89
N SER A 93 53.42 -13.93 -0.29
CA SER A 93 53.23 -13.36 1.04
C SER A 93 51.91 -12.58 1.15
N TRP A 94 51.53 -11.84 0.11
CA TRP A 94 50.23 -11.16 0.08
C TRP A 94 49.09 -12.19 0.04
N SER A 95 49.21 -13.22 -0.81
CA SER A 95 48.20 -14.27 -0.91
C SER A 95 48.01 -15.03 0.42
N SER A 96 49.11 -15.33 1.12
CA SER A 96 49.06 -15.95 2.46
C SER A 96 48.40 -15.01 3.47
N LEU A 97 48.82 -13.74 3.53
CA LEU A 97 48.25 -12.75 4.42
C LEU A 97 46.74 -12.59 4.20
N LEU A 98 46.32 -12.48 2.94
CA LEU A 98 44.90 -12.32 2.61
C LEU A 98 44.11 -13.57 2.99
N SER A 99 44.64 -14.78 2.76
CA SER A 99 44.00 -16.03 3.18
C SER A 99 43.78 -16.08 4.69
N ASP A 100 44.83 -15.80 5.48
CA ASP A 100 44.75 -15.80 6.95
C ASP A 100 43.80 -14.70 7.46
N ALA A 101 43.81 -13.53 6.81
CA ALA A 101 42.90 -12.44 7.13
C ALA A 101 41.44 -12.81 6.86
N LEU A 102 41.16 -13.49 5.75
CA LEU A 102 39.81 -13.94 5.41
C LEU A 102 39.30 -14.99 6.40
N GLU A 103 40.14 -15.92 6.86
CA GLU A 103 39.77 -16.85 7.93
C GLU A 103 39.48 -16.13 9.24
N HIS A 104 40.34 -15.18 9.63
CA HIS A 104 40.11 -14.33 10.79
C HIS A 104 38.79 -13.56 10.71
N PHE A 105 38.50 -12.93 9.56
CA PHE A 105 37.27 -12.16 9.38
C PHE A 105 36.03 -13.04 9.30
N ARG A 106 36.10 -14.25 8.76
CA ARG A 106 34.98 -15.21 8.84
C ARG A 106 34.57 -15.42 10.30
N ASP A 107 35.55 -15.74 11.15
CA ASP A 107 35.29 -16.03 12.56
C ASP A 107 34.86 -14.78 13.33
N ALA A 108 35.55 -13.65 13.12
CA ALA A 108 35.28 -12.40 13.82
C ALA A 108 33.94 -11.76 13.44
N LEU A 109 33.49 -11.94 12.19
CA LEU A 109 32.16 -11.50 11.75
C LEU A 109 31.05 -12.49 12.15
N GLY A 110 31.41 -13.65 12.72
CA GLY A 110 30.46 -14.68 13.15
C GLY A 110 29.79 -15.43 12.01
N LEU A 111 30.46 -15.52 10.85
CA LEU A 111 30.00 -16.35 9.77
C LEU A 111 30.16 -17.84 10.13
N PRO A 112 29.33 -18.74 9.57
CA PRO A 112 29.50 -20.18 9.77
C PRO A 112 30.93 -20.64 9.48
N ALA A 113 31.46 -21.56 10.29
CA ALA A 113 32.84 -22.04 10.15
C ALA A 113 33.14 -22.65 8.77
N ALA A 114 32.12 -23.25 8.13
CA ALA A 114 32.23 -23.83 6.80
C ALA A 114 32.25 -22.76 5.68
N THR A 115 31.86 -21.51 5.95
CA THR A 115 31.82 -20.43 4.96
C THR A 115 33.21 -20.14 4.43
N ARG A 116 33.34 -20.09 3.10
CA ARG A 116 34.56 -19.68 2.43
C ARG A 116 34.45 -18.22 2.00
N LEU A 117 35.34 -17.39 2.52
CA LEU A 117 35.47 -15.99 2.08
C LEU A 117 36.51 -15.83 0.97
N TRP A 118 36.25 -14.90 0.05
CA TRP A 118 37.26 -14.34 -0.85
C TRP A 118 37.05 -12.84 -1.03
N ALA A 119 38.09 -12.13 -1.48
CA ALA A 119 38.06 -10.68 -1.65
C ALA A 119 38.34 -10.33 -3.12
N GLU A 120 37.45 -9.52 -3.71
CA GLU A 120 37.60 -9.03 -5.08
C GLU A 120 37.97 -7.55 -5.08
N PRO A 121 39.10 -7.13 -5.69
CA PRO A 121 39.52 -5.74 -5.70
C PRO A 121 38.44 -4.82 -6.31
N HIS A 122 38.08 -3.77 -5.59
CA HIS A 122 37.05 -2.81 -6.00
C HIS A 122 37.63 -1.45 -6.43
N ALA A 123 38.45 -0.83 -5.58
CA ALA A 123 39.13 0.43 -5.92
C ALA A 123 40.32 0.71 -5.01
N MET A 124 41.26 1.53 -5.47
CA MET A 124 42.21 2.22 -4.59
C MET A 124 41.76 3.66 -4.39
N LEU A 125 41.61 4.09 -3.14
CA LEU A 125 41.16 5.44 -2.78
C LEU A 125 42.30 6.25 -2.15
N VAL A 126 42.39 7.52 -2.54
CA VAL A 126 43.36 8.47 -1.98
C VAL A 126 42.60 9.68 -1.46
N TYR A 127 42.76 9.97 -0.18
CA TYR A 127 42.18 11.13 0.50
C TYR A 127 43.29 12.10 0.91
N GLY A 128 43.19 13.35 0.49
CA GLY A 128 44.03 14.47 0.93
C GLY A 128 43.34 15.31 2.01
N LYS A 129 43.96 16.42 2.42
CA LYS A 129 43.39 17.33 3.41
C LYS A 129 42.00 17.84 2.98
N GLY A 130 41.03 17.75 3.89
CA GLY A 130 39.65 18.18 3.70
C GLY A 130 38.74 17.12 3.12
N GLN A 131 39.28 16.11 2.44
CA GLN A 131 38.52 15.06 1.76
C GLN A 131 37.88 14.07 2.74
N PHE A 132 36.69 13.58 2.39
CA PHE A 132 35.81 12.76 3.23
C PHE A 132 34.87 11.89 2.37
N PHE A 133 34.10 11.05 3.04
CA PHE A 133 32.90 10.43 2.48
C PHE A 133 31.84 10.38 3.57
N LEU A 134 30.69 11.04 3.34
CA LEU A 134 29.57 11.07 4.29
C LEU A 134 29.02 9.68 4.61
N PRO A 135 28.24 9.53 5.70
CA PRO A 135 27.55 8.30 6.03
C PRO A 135 26.77 7.72 4.86
N HIS A 136 27.04 6.47 4.50
CA HIS A 136 26.38 5.73 3.43
C HIS A 136 26.41 4.23 3.72
N GLN A 137 25.62 3.47 2.96
CA GLN A 137 25.58 2.00 2.97
C GLN A 137 26.11 1.49 1.63
N ASP A 138 26.84 0.39 1.63
CA ASP A 138 27.35 -0.20 0.38
C ASP A 138 26.25 -1.00 -0.32
N SER A 139 26.13 -0.85 -1.65
CA SER A 139 25.27 -1.73 -2.43
C SER A 139 25.94 -3.10 -2.66
N GLU A 140 25.18 -4.18 -2.46
CA GLU A 140 25.57 -5.54 -2.87
C GLU A 140 25.63 -5.60 -4.40
N LYS A 141 26.84 -5.78 -4.95
CA LYS A 141 27.08 -5.75 -6.41
C LYS A 141 26.99 -7.13 -7.07
N ASP A 142 26.96 -8.18 -6.26
CA ASP A 142 26.93 -9.59 -6.66
C ASP A 142 26.23 -10.40 -5.57
N ASP A 143 25.55 -11.49 -5.94
CA ASP A 143 24.75 -12.32 -5.04
C ASP A 143 25.58 -13.01 -3.94
N ALA A 144 26.89 -13.15 -4.15
CA ALA A 144 27.82 -13.68 -3.15
C ALA A 144 28.46 -12.59 -2.27
N MET A 145 28.25 -11.31 -2.56
CA MET A 145 28.81 -10.21 -1.76
C MET A 145 28.10 -10.13 -0.41
N VAL A 146 28.86 -10.25 0.68
CA VAL A 146 28.36 -10.11 2.05
C VAL A 146 28.83 -8.83 2.73
N GLY A 147 29.89 -8.20 2.21
CA GLY A 147 30.44 -7.01 2.83
C GLY A 147 31.61 -6.39 2.08
N THR A 148 32.36 -5.57 2.80
CA THR A 148 33.51 -4.83 2.27
C THR A 148 34.73 -5.07 3.16
N LEU A 149 35.88 -5.26 2.51
CA LEU A 149 37.20 -5.29 3.16
C LEU A 149 37.98 -4.04 2.75
N VAL A 150 38.39 -3.24 3.73
CA VAL A 150 39.20 -2.04 3.55
C VAL A 150 40.60 -2.30 4.08
N LEU A 151 41.58 -2.28 3.19
CA LEU A 151 43.00 -2.34 3.52
C LEU A 151 43.60 -0.94 3.46
N SER A 152 43.87 -0.36 4.63
CA SER A 152 44.55 0.93 4.75
C SER A 152 46.06 0.76 4.67
N LEU A 153 46.68 1.53 3.78
CA LEU A 153 48.12 1.54 3.59
C LEU A 153 48.78 2.48 4.62
N PRO A 154 49.90 2.07 5.24
CA PRO A 154 50.55 2.85 6.26
C PRO A 154 51.01 4.19 5.71
N SER A 155 50.57 5.27 6.33
CA SER A 155 50.87 6.64 5.92
C SER A 155 50.70 7.61 7.09
N ALA A 156 51.44 8.73 7.06
CA ALA A 156 51.30 9.75 8.09
C ALA A 156 50.11 10.68 7.76
N HIS A 157 49.02 10.55 8.53
CA HIS A 157 47.86 11.46 8.46
C HIS A 157 47.18 11.65 9.83
N THR A 158 46.28 12.63 9.92
CA THR A 158 45.34 12.83 11.05
C THR A 158 43.93 13.06 10.50
N GLY A 159 42.90 12.63 11.24
CA GLY A 159 41.54 12.46 10.68
C GLY A 159 41.50 11.29 9.67
N GLY A 160 40.40 11.13 8.94
CA GLY A 160 40.26 10.03 8.00
C GLY A 160 39.94 8.70 8.67
N GLU A 161 39.36 8.71 9.86
CA GLU A 161 38.85 7.50 10.50
C GLU A 161 37.77 6.86 9.64
N LEU A 162 37.85 5.53 9.48
CA LEU A 162 36.75 4.73 8.95
C LEU A 162 35.81 4.43 10.11
N VAL A 163 34.59 4.93 10.03
CA VAL A 163 33.61 4.80 11.10
C VAL A 163 32.47 3.93 10.59
N ILE A 164 32.16 2.86 11.29
CA ILE A 164 31.18 1.86 10.89
C ILE A 164 30.12 1.76 11.98
N GLU A 165 28.86 1.73 11.57
CA GLU A 165 27.69 1.73 12.41
C GLU A 165 26.71 0.63 12.00
N HIS A 166 26.18 -0.09 12.98
CA HIS A 166 25.16 -1.13 12.78
C HIS A 166 24.41 -1.37 14.09
N ALA A 167 23.07 -1.48 14.03
CA ALA A 167 22.21 -1.74 15.19
C ALA A 167 22.52 -0.83 16.40
N GLY A 168 22.61 0.49 16.15
CA GLY A 168 22.90 1.51 17.16
C GLY A 168 24.34 1.50 17.71
N GLN A 169 25.20 0.56 17.29
CA GLN A 169 26.59 0.47 17.72
C GLN A 169 27.52 1.11 16.70
N LYS A 170 28.55 1.83 17.17
CA LYS A 170 29.51 2.57 16.33
C LYS A 170 30.95 2.20 16.67
N CYS A 171 31.77 1.93 15.64
CA CYS A 171 33.18 1.59 15.76
C CYS A 171 34.03 2.47 14.83
N ALA A 172 35.04 3.14 15.39
CA ALA A 172 35.95 4.00 14.64
C ALA A 172 37.34 3.36 14.51
N TYR A 173 37.77 3.14 13.27
CA TYR A 173 39.04 2.52 12.93
C TYR A 173 40.04 3.56 12.41
N ARG A 174 41.20 3.63 13.07
CA ARG A 174 42.34 4.45 12.65
C ARG A 174 43.36 3.57 11.93
N ALA A 175 43.83 4.03 10.77
CA ALA A 175 44.92 3.39 10.06
C ALA A 175 46.25 3.54 10.82
N SER A 176 47.07 2.48 10.81
CA SER A 176 48.42 2.51 11.35
C SER A 176 49.35 3.36 10.48
N LYS A 177 50.36 3.97 11.11
CA LYS A 177 51.41 4.73 10.40
C LYS A 177 52.50 3.84 9.83
N THR A 178 52.61 2.62 10.34
CA THR A 178 53.72 1.69 10.08
C THR A 178 53.26 0.38 9.46
N ASP A 179 52.06 -0.06 9.80
CA ASP A 179 51.52 -1.37 9.46
C ASP A 179 50.28 -1.23 8.57
N LEU A 180 49.92 -2.31 7.89
CA LEU A 180 48.66 -2.43 7.18
C LEU A 180 47.53 -2.54 8.20
N THR A 181 46.42 -1.87 7.94
CA THR A 181 45.20 -2.01 8.75
C THR A 181 44.07 -2.52 7.87
N LEU A 182 43.65 -3.76 8.10
CA LEU A 182 42.54 -4.40 7.42
C LEU A 182 41.30 -4.25 8.29
N VAL A 183 40.19 -3.82 7.71
CA VAL A 183 38.89 -3.74 8.36
C VAL A 183 37.85 -4.39 7.47
N ALA A 184 37.13 -5.38 7.98
CA ALA A 184 36.02 -6.02 7.28
C ALA A 184 34.70 -5.70 7.99
N PHE A 185 33.63 -5.50 7.23
CA PHE A 185 32.29 -5.22 7.74
C PHE A 185 31.21 -5.65 6.74
N TYR A 186 29.99 -5.88 7.21
CA TYR A 186 28.86 -6.28 6.37
C TYR A 186 28.37 -5.14 5.47
N ALA A 187 27.84 -5.48 4.28
CA ALA A 187 27.47 -4.48 3.26
C ALA A 187 26.36 -3.54 3.74
N ASP A 188 25.49 -4.05 4.61
CA ASP A 188 24.37 -3.33 5.18
C ASP A 188 24.75 -2.40 6.35
N CYS A 189 26.01 -2.39 6.78
CA CYS A 189 26.48 -1.42 7.77
C CYS A 189 26.57 -0.01 7.17
N ARG A 190 26.03 0.99 7.87
CA ARG A 190 26.31 2.39 7.54
C ARG A 190 27.76 2.71 7.89
N HIS A 191 28.44 3.44 7.03
CA HIS A 191 29.83 3.82 7.28
C HIS A 191 30.19 5.16 6.64
N GLU A 192 31.21 5.80 7.20
CA GLU A 192 31.74 7.08 6.73
C GLU A 192 33.27 7.11 6.81
N VAL A 193 33.86 8.05 6.09
CA VAL A 193 35.27 8.43 6.26
C VAL A 193 35.32 9.87 6.72
N THR A 194 35.76 10.10 7.97
CA THR A 194 35.83 11.44 8.54
C THR A 194 36.82 12.33 7.75
N PRO A 195 36.66 13.66 7.77
CA PRO A 195 37.58 14.54 7.06
C PRO A 195 39.04 14.36 7.46
N VAL A 196 39.92 14.18 6.46
CA VAL A 196 41.37 14.14 6.68
C VAL A 196 41.86 15.55 7.04
N ARG A 197 42.46 15.72 8.21
CA ARG A 197 42.93 17.02 8.72
C ARG A 197 44.35 17.34 8.27
N SER A 198 45.20 16.33 8.10
CA SER A 198 46.55 16.47 7.57
C SER A 198 47.04 15.17 6.95
N GLY A 199 47.99 15.24 6.01
CA GLY A 199 48.58 14.07 5.37
C GLY A 199 47.72 13.50 4.23
N TYR A 200 47.91 12.20 3.96
CA TYR A 200 47.13 11.45 2.98
C TYR A 200 46.72 10.11 3.56
N ARG A 201 45.44 9.75 3.45
CA ARG A 201 44.91 8.41 3.76
C ARG A 201 44.76 7.67 2.43
N VAL A 202 45.35 6.49 2.34
CA VAL A 202 45.33 5.68 1.11
C VAL A 202 44.84 4.27 1.44
N THR A 203 43.82 3.80 0.73
CA THR A 203 43.20 2.49 0.99
C THR A 203 42.95 1.69 -0.27
N LEU A 204 43.02 0.37 -0.18
CA LEU A 204 42.49 -0.58 -1.15
C LEU A 204 41.17 -1.12 -0.60
N THR A 205 40.09 -1.03 -1.38
CA THR A 205 38.80 -1.60 -1.03
C THR A 205 38.55 -2.86 -1.85
N PHE A 206 37.93 -3.86 -1.23
CA PHE A 206 37.58 -5.12 -1.84
C PHE A 206 36.11 -5.44 -1.52
N ASN A 207 35.38 -5.97 -2.49
CA ASN A 207 34.10 -6.63 -2.21
C ASN A 207 34.42 -7.94 -1.49
N LEU A 208 33.83 -8.14 -0.31
CA LEU A 208 33.98 -9.36 0.47
C LEU A 208 32.88 -10.33 0.09
N MET A 209 33.28 -11.47 -0.45
CA MET A 209 32.40 -12.46 -1.04
C MET A 209 32.37 -13.72 -0.19
N ALA A 210 31.22 -14.37 -0.10
CA ALA A 210 31.03 -15.59 0.68
C ALA A 210 30.39 -16.70 -0.15
N ALA A 211 30.94 -17.91 0.01
CA ALA A 211 30.36 -19.13 -0.51
C ALA A 211 30.02 -20.03 0.67
N PRO A 212 28.83 -20.65 0.65
CA PRO A 212 28.43 -21.57 1.70
C PRO A 212 29.32 -22.82 1.68
N GLY A 213 29.64 -23.31 2.87
CA GLY A 213 30.25 -24.64 3.04
C GLY A 213 29.29 -25.63 3.65
N THR A 214 29.65 -26.90 3.63
CA THR A 214 28.83 -27.98 4.17
C THR A 214 28.89 -28.03 5.70
N SER A 215 27.73 -27.74 6.30
CA SER A 215 27.30 -27.96 7.69
C SER A 215 27.92 -27.10 8.80
N THR A 216 27.03 -26.68 9.71
CA THR A 216 27.35 -26.10 11.02
C THR A 216 26.69 -26.98 12.06
N GLU A 217 27.43 -27.40 13.10
CA GLU A 217 26.82 -28.04 14.27
C GLU A 217 25.96 -27.01 15.01
N LEU A 218 24.68 -27.32 15.24
CA LEU A 218 23.74 -26.46 15.94
C LEU A 218 24.04 -26.48 17.45
N SER A 219 24.26 -25.32 18.06
CA SER A 219 24.37 -25.16 19.51
C SER A 219 23.18 -24.35 20.03
N GLY A 220 22.31 -24.95 20.84
CA GLY A 220 21.13 -24.30 21.45
C GLY A 220 20.09 -25.31 21.97
N PRO A 221 18.96 -24.85 22.55
CA PRO A 221 17.90 -25.72 23.07
C PRO A 221 16.71 -25.85 22.08
N PRO A 222 16.83 -26.62 20.97
CA PRO A 222 15.77 -26.72 19.96
C PRO A 222 14.44 -27.23 20.54
N ALA A 223 14.47 -28.02 21.61
CA ALA A 223 13.28 -28.54 22.27
C ALA A 223 12.44 -27.44 22.97
N GLU A 224 13.07 -26.45 23.62
CA GLU A 224 12.36 -25.35 24.28
C GLU A 224 11.77 -24.37 23.25
N LEU A 225 12.50 -24.15 22.16
CA LEU A 225 12.02 -23.37 21.02
C LEU A 225 10.84 -24.07 20.34
N ALA A 226 10.94 -25.37 20.11
CA ALA A 226 9.85 -26.18 19.54
C ALA A 226 8.59 -26.12 20.43
N HIS A 227 8.75 -26.24 21.75
CA HIS A 227 7.64 -26.09 22.69
C HIS A 227 7.00 -24.69 22.64
N SER A 228 7.81 -23.64 22.48
CA SER A 228 7.30 -22.27 22.33
C SER A 228 6.52 -22.09 21.03
N LEU A 229 6.94 -22.74 19.94
CA LEU A 229 6.19 -22.79 18.67
C LEU A 229 4.85 -23.51 18.83
N GLU A 230 4.84 -24.69 19.46
CA GLU A 230 3.60 -25.45 19.74
C GLU A 230 2.61 -24.62 20.55
N GLN A 231 3.08 -23.90 21.58
CA GLN A 231 2.23 -23.01 22.38
C GLN A 231 1.74 -21.81 21.58
N HIS A 232 2.58 -21.22 20.73
CA HIS A 232 2.21 -20.11 19.85
C HIS A 232 1.06 -20.49 18.91
N PHE A 233 1.16 -21.65 18.25
CA PHE A 233 0.13 -22.10 17.30
C PHE A 233 -1.10 -22.75 17.94
N GLY A 234 -1.02 -23.11 19.23
CA GLY A 234 -2.08 -23.76 19.98
C GLY A 234 -2.90 -22.85 20.90
N SER A 235 -2.42 -21.63 21.18
CA SER A 235 -3.04 -20.71 22.14
C SER A 235 -3.76 -19.56 21.45
N PRO A 236 -4.99 -19.19 21.89
CA PRO A 236 -5.64 -17.95 21.47
C PRO A 236 -4.78 -16.72 21.78
N VAL A 237 -4.96 -15.67 21.00
CA VAL A 237 -4.23 -14.40 21.15
C VAL A 237 -5.17 -13.24 21.38
N THR A 238 -4.72 -12.24 22.14
CA THR A 238 -5.43 -10.98 22.30
C THR A 238 -4.68 -9.91 21.52
N PRO A 239 -5.25 -9.36 20.42
CA PRO A 239 -4.62 -8.30 19.64
C PRO A 239 -4.39 -7.04 20.50
N ARG A 240 -3.35 -6.24 20.21
CA ARG A 240 -2.99 -5.03 20.97
C ARG A 240 -4.16 -4.07 21.23
N TYR A 241 -4.99 -3.84 20.20
CA TYR A 241 -6.16 -2.96 20.27
C TYR A 241 -7.49 -3.73 20.37
N GLY A 242 -7.42 -5.05 20.57
CA GLY A 242 -8.57 -5.95 20.61
C GLY A 242 -9.03 -6.22 22.05
N SER A 243 -10.35 -6.16 22.29
CA SER A 243 -10.92 -6.51 23.59
C SER A 243 -11.35 -7.99 23.70
N ARG A 244 -11.07 -8.81 22.69
CA ARG A 244 -11.51 -10.22 22.59
C ARG A 244 -10.36 -11.11 22.14
N GLU A 245 -10.32 -12.31 22.72
CA GLU A 245 -9.46 -13.39 22.24
C GLU A 245 -9.84 -13.74 20.79
N SER A 246 -8.81 -13.89 19.98
CA SER A 246 -8.86 -14.32 18.58
C SER A 246 -8.28 -15.73 18.47
N ASP A 247 -8.59 -16.40 17.35
CA ASP A 247 -8.06 -17.73 17.06
C ASP A 247 -6.52 -17.77 17.09
N PRO A 248 -5.90 -18.94 17.34
CA PRO A 248 -4.46 -19.05 17.35
C PRO A 248 -3.82 -18.56 16.02
N PRO A 249 -2.65 -17.91 16.09
CA PRO A 249 -1.91 -17.39 14.94
C PRO A 249 -1.74 -18.39 13.78
N ASN A 250 -1.83 -17.92 12.54
CA ASN A 250 -1.57 -18.76 11.37
C ASN A 250 -0.08 -19.00 11.17
N ARG A 251 0.75 -18.03 11.56
CA ARG A 251 2.20 -18.05 11.38
C ARG A 251 2.94 -17.39 12.56
N LEU A 252 4.26 -17.54 12.54
CA LEU A 252 5.20 -16.75 13.32
C LEU A 252 6.17 -16.10 12.33
N VAL A 253 6.42 -14.80 12.49
CA VAL A 253 7.40 -14.02 11.74
C VAL A 253 8.48 -13.59 12.72
N TYR A 254 9.67 -14.15 12.58
CA TYR A 254 10.83 -13.75 13.37
C TYR A 254 11.71 -12.81 12.55
N LEU A 255 11.79 -11.53 12.93
CA LEU A 255 12.59 -10.54 12.21
C LEU A 255 14.09 -10.71 12.52
N LEU A 256 14.89 -10.63 11.47
CA LEU A 256 16.35 -10.70 11.47
C LEU A 256 16.95 -9.29 11.58
N ASP A 257 18.21 -9.19 11.99
CA ASP A 257 18.83 -7.90 12.31
C ASP A 257 19.53 -7.26 11.10
N HIS A 258 20.05 -8.08 10.18
CA HIS A 258 20.69 -7.58 8.98
C HIS A 258 19.69 -7.31 7.86
N GLU A 259 20.09 -6.40 6.96
CA GLU A 259 19.38 -6.20 5.69
C GLU A 259 19.86 -7.19 4.63
N TYR A 260 18.93 -7.62 3.78
CA TYR A 260 19.20 -8.56 2.70
C TYR A 260 18.49 -8.14 1.42
N THR A 261 19.12 -8.44 0.29
CA THR A 261 18.50 -8.33 -1.03
C THR A 261 17.74 -9.62 -1.39
N GLN A 262 16.81 -9.56 -2.35
CA GLN A 262 16.08 -10.75 -2.83
C GLN A 262 17.03 -11.85 -3.35
N ARG A 263 18.18 -11.47 -3.92
CA ARG A 263 19.17 -12.41 -4.44
C ARG A 263 20.13 -12.90 -3.35
N GLY A 264 20.48 -12.02 -2.41
CA GLY A 264 21.36 -12.34 -1.28
C GLY A 264 20.71 -13.24 -0.24
N LEU A 265 19.40 -13.14 -0.01
CA LEU A 265 18.68 -13.87 1.04
C LEU A 265 18.62 -15.38 0.76
N SER A 266 19.43 -16.16 1.47
CA SER A 266 19.39 -17.62 1.47
C SER A 266 19.82 -18.18 2.82
N TRP A 267 19.38 -19.40 3.14
CA TRP A 267 19.69 -20.06 4.40
C TRP A 267 21.19 -20.22 4.68
N GLU A 268 22.00 -20.28 3.62
CA GLU A 268 23.43 -20.54 3.73
C GLU A 268 24.27 -19.24 3.71
N ARG A 269 23.63 -18.08 3.51
CA ARG A 269 24.28 -16.75 3.40
C ARG A 269 23.76 -15.72 4.40
N LEU A 270 23.07 -16.17 5.46
CA LEU A 270 22.67 -15.27 6.54
C LEU A 270 23.91 -14.68 7.24
N LYS A 271 23.82 -13.39 7.59
CA LYS A 271 24.90 -12.59 8.15
C LYS A 271 24.91 -12.69 9.68
N GLY A 272 26.10 -12.82 10.26
CA GLY A 272 26.33 -12.75 11.70
C GLY A 272 25.36 -13.57 12.56
N ALA A 273 24.72 -12.90 13.52
CA ALA A 273 23.81 -13.53 14.49
C ALA A 273 22.57 -14.15 13.83
N ASP A 274 22.12 -13.64 12.69
CA ASP A 274 20.94 -14.14 11.98
C ASP A 274 21.13 -15.59 11.54
N ALA A 275 22.34 -15.98 11.12
CA ALA A 275 22.64 -17.34 10.70
C ALA A 275 22.38 -18.35 11.83
N GLY A 276 22.87 -18.05 13.04
CA GLY A 276 22.67 -18.91 14.21
C GLY A 276 21.21 -18.98 14.64
N ARG A 277 20.55 -17.82 14.73
CA ARG A 277 19.14 -17.70 15.15
C ARG A 277 18.21 -18.40 14.16
N ALA A 278 18.39 -18.18 12.86
CA ALA A 278 17.59 -18.79 11.82
C ALA A 278 17.81 -20.31 11.75
N ALA A 279 19.04 -20.78 11.92
CA ALA A 279 19.34 -22.22 11.92
C ALA A 279 18.69 -22.93 13.12
N LEU A 280 18.76 -22.33 14.31
CA LEU A 280 18.06 -22.83 15.51
C LEU A 280 16.55 -22.84 15.35
N LEU A 281 15.97 -21.73 14.85
CA LEU A 281 14.53 -21.63 14.62
C LEU A 281 14.05 -22.62 13.56
N ARG A 282 14.81 -22.83 12.48
CA ARG A 282 14.50 -23.83 11.45
C ARG A 282 14.51 -25.25 12.01
N ALA A 283 15.50 -25.60 12.83
CA ALA A 283 15.55 -26.91 13.49
C ALA A 283 14.40 -27.11 14.49
N ALA A 284 14.07 -26.09 15.27
CA ALA A 284 12.93 -26.10 16.19
C ALA A 284 11.59 -26.24 15.45
N ALA A 285 11.44 -25.54 14.32
CA ALA A 285 10.28 -25.65 13.45
C ALA A 285 10.11 -27.07 12.92
N GLU A 286 11.19 -27.71 12.45
CA GLU A 286 11.15 -29.09 11.98
C GLU A 286 10.74 -30.07 13.08
N GLN A 287 11.26 -29.89 14.30
CA GLN A 287 10.87 -30.68 15.47
C GLN A 287 9.39 -30.48 15.85
N ALA A 288 8.87 -29.26 15.74
CA ALA A 288 7.46 -28.92 16.01
C ALA A 288 6.50 -29.27 14.84
N GLY A 289 6.95 -29.97 13.80
CA GLY A 289 6.11 -30.32 12.65
C GLY A 289 5.72 -29.11 11.79
N CYS A 290 6.50 -28.05 11.83
CA CYS A 290 6.32 -26.81 11.08
C CYS A 290 7.16 -26.77 9.80
N GLU A 291 6.80 -25.88 8.89
CA GLU A 291 7.60 -25.43 7.76
C GLU A 291 8.17 -24.05 8.04
N SER A 292 9.28 -23.73 7.39
CA SER A 292 9.89 -22.40 7.46
C SER A 292 10.38 -21.92 6.10
N VAL A 293 10.28 -20.61 5.89
CA VAL A 293 10.81 -19.89 4.72
C VAL A 293 11.53 -18.63 5.17
N LEU A 294 12.36 -18.06 4.29
CA LEU A 294 12.93 -16.73 4.48
C LEU A 294 12.06 -15.71 3.73
N ALA A 295 11.89 -14.52 4.30
CA ALA A 295 11.12 -13.43 3.71
C ALA A 295 11.83 -12.09 3.85
N LEU A 296 11.47 -11.14 2.99
CA LEU A 296 11.81 -9.73 3.14
C LEU A 296 10.61 -8.99 3.72
N ALA A 297 10.87 -8.23 4.77
CA ALA A 297 9.91 -7.45 5.52
C ALA A 297 10.22 -5.95 5.41
N GLU A 298 9.19 -5.17 5.21
CA GLU A 298 9.19 -3.73 5.45
C GLU A 298 8.47 -3.47 6.77
N VAL A 299 9.12 -2.71 7.64
CA VAL A 299 8.57 -2.31 8.95
C VAL A 299 8.44 -0.80 8.94
N LYS A 300 7.24 -0.30 9.18
CA LYS A 300 6.95 1.10 9.46
C LYS A 300 6.54 1.22 10.92
N GLU A 301 7.21 2.05 11.69
CA GLU A 301 6.83 2.39 13.05
C GLU A 301 6.49 3.87 13.13
N THR A 302 5.39 4.20 13.81
CA THR A 302 4.98 5.57 14.12
C THR A 302 5.16 5.79 15.60
N TRP A 303 6.00 6.76 15.95
CA TRP A 303 6.33 7.09 17.34
C TRP A 303 5.84 8.47 17.73
N ASP A 304 5.45 8.65 18.98
CA ASP A 304 5.41 9.97 19.59
C ASP A 304 6.86 10.46 19.78
N ALA A 305 7.19 11.66 19.32
CA ALA A 305 8.55 12.17 19.36
C ALA A 305 8.63 13.69 19.50
N TYR A 306 9.68 14.20 20.15
CA TYR A 306 9.94 15.63 20.30
C TYR A 306 11.34 15.98 19.79
N PRO A 307 11.54 17.19 19.22
CA PRO A 307 12.88 17.68 18.92
C PRO A 307 13.79 17.65 20.15
N GLU A 308 15.04 17.25 19.98
CA GLU A 308 16.05 17.23 21.03
C GLU A 308 16.34 18.68 21.48
N GLY A 309 15.84 19.05 22.67
CA GLY A 309 15.97 20.41 23.21
C GLY A 309 14.66 21.11 23.57
N ASP A 310 13.52 20.60 23.07
CA ASP A 310 12.18 21.07 23.45
C ASP A 310 11.63 20.20 24.60
N ASP A 311 11.75 20.68 25.84
CA ASP A 311 11.16 20.03 27.01
C ASP A 311 9.63 20.28 27.01
N PRO A 312 8.75 19.25 27.13
CA PRO A 312 7.29 19.41 27.03
C PRO A 312 6.64 20.35 28.07
N TRP A 313 7.41 20.86 29.03
CA TRP A 313 6.93 21.65 30.15
C TRP A 313 7.17 23.16 30.03
N ASP A 314 7.77 23.65 28.94
CA ASP A 314 8.06 25.09 28.76
C ASP A 314 6.91 25.91 28.14
N ASP A 315 5.76 25.31 27.82
CA ASP A 315 4.58 26.01 27.25
C ASP A 315 3.74 26.83 28.27
N TYR A 316 4.39 27.40 29.30
CA TYR A 316 3.83 28.49 30.11
C TYR A 316 4.85 29.62 30.30
N GLY A 317 5.43 30.10 29.19
CA GLY A 317 6.27 31.30 29.16
C GLY A 317 5.91 32.18 27.96
N TYR A 318 5.43 33.39 28.22
CA TYR A 318 5.09 34.40 27.22
C TYR A 318 6.24 34.70 26.25
N ASP A 319 5.86 34.84 24.96
CA ASP A 319 6.47 35.60 23.86
C ASP A 319 7.96 35.97 23.98
N ASP A 320 8.77 35.49 23.03
CA ASP A 320 9.60 36.41 22.25
C ASP A 320 9.93 35.82 20.87
N GLU A 321 9.84 36.71 19.88
CA GLU A 321 10.03 36.52 18.44
C GLU A 321 11.46 36.08 18.10
N ASP A 322 11.65 35.09 17.21
CA ASP A 322 12.75 35.18 16.23
C ASP A 322 12.48 34.36 14.96
N ASP A 323 12.75 35.02 13.84
CA ASP A 323 12.65 34.51 12.48
C ASP A 323 13.90 33.65 12.17
N GLY A 324 13.72 32.39 11.79
CA GLY A 324 14.82 31.48 11.49
C GLY A 324 14.53 30.51 10.35
N GLU A 325 15.28 30.66 9.27
CA GLU A 325 15.26 29.91 8.00
C GLU A 325 14.97 28.41 8.12
N GLY A 326 14.00 27.95 7.31
CA GLY A 326 13.76 26.53 7.03
C GLY A 326 14.95 25.92 6.29
N GLY A 327 15.88 25.38 7.06
CA GLY A 327 16.98 24.54 6.62
C GLY A 327 16.62 23.07 6.71
N ASP A 328 16.79 22.37 5.59
CA ASP A 328 16.80 20.93 5.39
C ASP A 328 17.42 20.16 6.57
N ALA A 329 16.61 19.40 7.31
CA ALA A 329 17.01 18.65 8.50
C ALA A 329 16.90 17.15 8.22
N GLY A 330 18.03 16.52 7.93
CA GLY A 330 18.19 15.07 7.95
C GLY A 330 19.39 14.69 8.81
N ALA A 331 19.13 13.90 9.85
CA ALA A 331 19.86 12.69 10.26
C ALA A 331 19.60 12.35 11.74
N ASP A 332 18.49 11.65 12.03
CA ASP A 332 18.16 10.74 13.16
C ASP A 332 18.58 11.03 14.63
N GLY A 333 19.39 12.05 14.93
CA GLY A 333 19.82 12.43 16.27
C GLY A 333 18.95 13.49 16.93
N ASP A 334 18.16 14.23 16.14
CA ASP A 334 17.49 15.45 16.61
C ASP A 334 16.12 15.19 17.26
N TYR A 335 15.72 13.93 17.52
CA TYR A 335 14.40 13.62 18.08
C TYR A 335 14.46 12.54 19.16
N VAL A 336 13.79 12.80 20.29
CA VAL A 336 13.63 11.84 21.39
C VAL A 336 12.34 11.04 21.19
N LEU A 337 12.48 9.75 20.93
CA LEU A 337 11.35 8.80 20.86
C LEU A 337 10.72 8.61 22.24
N GLN A 338 9.39 8.56 22.27
CA GLN A 338 8.59 8.27 23.46
C GLN A 338 7.87 6.93 23.33
N GLU A 339 6.56 6.95 23.07
CA GLU A 339 5.73 5.78 22.95
C GLU A 339 5.54 5.38 21.49
N LEU A 340 5.57 4.07 21.21
CA LEU A 340 5.20 3.54 19.90
C LEU A 340 3.68 3.65 19.76
N VAL A 341 3.22 4.46 18.82
CA VAL A 341 1.80 4.70 18.55
C VAL A 341 1.22 3.59 17.69
N ASP A 342 1.92 3.22 16.61
CA ASP A 342 1.49 2.20 15.65
C ASP A 342 2.70 1.53 14.98
N ASP A 343 2.51 0.29 14.54
CA ASP A 343 3.48 -0.47 13.75
C ASP A 343 2.79 -1.22 12.59
N GLU A 344 3.34 -1.11 11.39
CA GLU A 344 2.91 -1.83 10.21
C GLU A 344 4.05 -2.66 9.64
N ILE A 345 3.82 -3.97 9.54
CA ILE A 345 4.80 -4.92 9.01
C ILE A 345 4.20 -5.60 7.79
N THR A 346 4.91 -5.53 6.67
CA THR A 346 4.50 -6.17 5.42
C THR A 346 5.62 -7.05 4.87
N LEU A 347 5.29 -8.30 4.52
CA LEU A 347 6.19 -9.16 3.76
C LEU A 347 5.92 -8.98 2.27
N GLY A 348 6.95 -8.59 1.52
CA GLY A 348 6.89 -8.34 0.07
C GLY A 348 7.41 -9.49 -0.79
N TRP A 349 8.23 -10.36 -0.22
CA TRP A 349 8.85 -11.48 -0.96
C TRP A 349 9.25 -12.59 0.00
N TRP A 350 9.20 -13.85 -0.45
CA TRP A 350 9.72 -14.99 0.32
C TRP A 350 10.27 -16.13 -0.55
N THR A 351 11.05 -17.02 0.05
CA THR A 351 11.61 -18.21 -0.59
C THR A 351 10.59 -19.35 -0.69
N GLY A 352 10.85 -20.34 -1.55
CA GLY A 352 10.17 -21.63 -1.46
C GLY A 352 10.48 -22.36 -0.14
N PRO A 353 9.62 -23.32 0.31
CA PRO A 353 9.89 -24.17 1.48
C PRO A 353 11.15 -25.05 1.38
N ASP A 354 11.62 -25.31 0.16
CA ASP A 354 12.89 -26.00 -0.11
C ASP A 354 14.11 -25.06 -0.01
N GLY A 355 13.89 -23.78 0.26
CA GLY A 355 14.91 -22.74 0.31
C GLY A 355 15.37 -22.26 -1.06
N THR A 356 14.68 -22.63 -2.14
CA THR A 356 15.03 -22.25 -3.51
C THR A 356 13.98 -21.33 -4.14
N GLY A 357 14.45 -20.50 -5.07
CA GLY A 357 13.63 -19.51 -5.76
C GLY A 357 13.00 -18.48 -4.81
N GLY A 358 11.96 -17.80 -5.28
CA GLY A 358 11.10 -17.00 -4.44
C GLY A 358 9.95 -16.39 -5.21
N GLU A 359 8.93 -15.95 -4.49
CA GLU A 359 7.70 -15.39 -5.04
C GLU A 359 7.42 -14.03 -4.39
N GLN A 360 6.99 -13.08 -5.22
CA GLN A 360 6.48 -11.79 -4.76
C GLN A 360 5.13 -12.01 -4.06
N ILE A 361 4.99 -11.43 -2.89
CA ILE A 361 3.79 -11.53 -2.06
C ILE A 361 3.41 -10.16 -1.51
N SER A 362 2.22 -10.06 -0.94
CA SER A 362 1.81 -8.87 -0.19
C SER A 362 1.05 -9.36 1.03
N LEU A 363 1.75 -9.47 2.15
CA LEU A 363 1.19 -9.98 3.38
C LEU A 363 1.43 -8.98 4.52
N ARG A 364 0.34 -8.42 5.06
CA ARG A 364 0.40 -7.71 6.34
C ARG A 364 0.54 -8.72 7.47
N VAL A 365 1.42 -8.44 8.43
CA VAL A 365 1.68 -9.28 9.59
C VAL A 365 1.13 -8.57 10.82
N ASP A 366 0.31 -9.27 11.59
CA ASP A 366 -0.24 -8.73 12.83
C ASP A 366 0.78 -8.78 13.98
N ASP A 367 0.62 -7.89 14.96
CA ASP A 367 1.50 -7.72 16.13
C ASP A 367 1.67 -9.02 16.94
N TYR A 368 0.63 -9.86 16.96
CA TYR A 368 0.65 -11.13 17.67
C TYR A 368 1.33 -12.26 16.90
N GLU A 369 1.66 -12.08 15.62
CA GLU A 369 2.38 -13.04 14.77
C GLU A 369 3.88 -12.72 14.66
N VAL A 370 4.33 -11.54 15.09
CA VAL A 370 5.72 -11.09 14.93
C VAL A 370 6.51 -11.10 16.23
N CYS A 371 7.80 -11.43 16.15
CA CYS A 371 8.76 -11.14 17.22
C CYS A 371 10.17 -10.92 16.65
N ALA A 372 11.05 -10.32 17.45
CA ALA A 372 12.44 -10.10 17.11
C ALA A 372 13.28 -10.16 18.39
N SER A 373 14.55 -10.57 18.28
CA SER A 373 15.47 -10.47 19.44
C SER A 373 16.03 -9.05 19.63
N THR A 374 16.05 -8.27 18.55
CA THR A 374 16.46 -6.86 18.54
C THR A 374 15.28 -6.01 18.08
N ALA A 375 14.88 -5.02 18.88
CA ALA A 375 13.78 -4.12 18.55
C ALA A 375 14.15 -3.28 17.32
N SER A 376 13.17 -2.94 16.46
CA SER A 376 13.48 -2.15 15.26
C SER A 376 13.99 -0.75 15.60
N ALA A 377 13.54 -0.16 16.71
CA ALA A 377 14.06 1.10 17.24
C ALA A 377 15.55 1.08 17.61
N ASP A 378 16.12 -0.11 17.87
CA ASP A 378 17.57 -0.28 18.09
C ASP A 378 18.34 -0.45 16.77
N LEU A 379 17.65 -0.48 15.63
CA LEU A 379 18.21 -0.52 14.29
C LEU A 379 18.16 0.87 13.66
N THR A 380 18.97 1.08 12.62
CA THR A 380 18.98 2.34 11.91
C THR A 380 17.88 2.34 10.83
N PRO A 381 16.93 3.29 10.84
CA PRO A 381 15.93 3.39 9.78
C PRO A 381 16.58 3.84 8.47
N TYR A 382 16.02 3.39 7.35
CA TYR A 382 16.45 3.85 6.03
C TYR A 382 15.75 5.15 5.63
N ASP A 383 14.60 5.45 6.22
CA ASP A 383 13.85 6.69 6.07
C ASP A 383 13.17 7.06 7.39
N SER A 384 13.08 8.36 7.66
CA SER A 384 12.46 8.94 8.86
C SER A 384 11.71 10.21 8.46
N GLN A 385 10.44 10.34 8.83
CA GLN A 385 9.61 11.49 8.49
C GLN A 385 8.93 12.04 9.74
N TYR A 386 9.25 13.30 10.07
CA TYR A 386 8.66 13.99 11.22
C TYR A 386 7.43 14.79 10.79
N GLU A 387 6.36 14.67 11.56
CA GLU A 387 5.14 15.47 11.43
C GLU A 387 4.87 16.17 12.77
N GLY A 388 4.94 17.51 12.76
CA GLY A 388 4.67 18.32 13.95
C GLY A 388 3.18 18.36 14.32
N TYR A 389 2.85 19.06 15.41
CA TYR A 389 1.50 19.09 15.99
C TYR A 389 0.37 19.40 14.98
N MET A 390 -0.47 18.39 14.67
CA MET A 390 -1.63 18.50 13.78
C MET A 390 -2.97 18.58 14.52
N GLY A 391 -2.98 19.06 15.77
CA GLY A 391 -4.18 19.20 16.59
C GLY A 391 -4.46 17.98 17.48
N ASN A 392 -5.30 17.03 17.02
CA ASN A 392 -5.65 15.85 17.83
C ASN A 392 -4.54 14.78 17.88
N TYR A 393 -3.56 14.88 17.00
CA TYR A 393 -2.35 14.04 16.99
C TYR A 393 -1.19 14.86 17.55
N GLY A 394 -0.42 14.26 18.46
CA GLY A 394 0.84 14.82 18.95
C GLY A 394 1.89 14.89 17.85
N ASN A 395 3.10 15.31 18.20
CA ASN A 395 4.24 15.24 17.29
C ASN A 395 4.58 13.78 17.01
N THR A 396 4.59 13.37 15.74
CA THR A 396 4.87 11.98 15.34
C THR A 396 6.12 11.89 14.48
N LEU A 397 6.92 10.84 14.71
CA LEU A 397 8.04 10.46 13.87
C LEU A 397 7.77 9.07 13.28
N ASP A 398 7.56 9.02 11.97
CA ASP A 398 7.50 7.77 11.23
C ASP A 398 8.93 7.31 10.91
N ARG A 399 9.22 6.03 11.14
CA ARG A 399 10.50 5.38 10.82
C ARG A 399 10.26 4.13 9.99
N TRP A 400 11.05 3.96 8.93
CA TRP A 400 10.98 2.80 8.05
C TRP A 400 12.27 1.98 8.12
N TYR A 401 12.11 0.66 8.23
CA TYR A 401 13.20 -0.30 8.31
C TYR A 401 13.00 -1.41 7.27
N ARG A 402 14.12 -1.87 6.71
CA ARG A 402 14.16 -3.11 5.91
C ARG A 402 14.71 -4.21 6.79
N ARG A 403 14.01 -5.34 6.85
CA ARG A 403 14.47 -6.51 7.60
C ARG A 403 14.24 -7.76 6.78
N ALA A 404 15.05 -8.79 6.98
CA ALA A 404 14.64 -10.13 6.60
C ALA A 404 13.86 -10.79 7.75
N ALA A 405 13.20 -11.90 7.46
CA ALA A 405 12.47 -12.66 8.46
C ALA A 405 12.55 -14.17 8.20
N VAL A 406 12.50 -14.95 9.27
CA VAL A 406 12.15 -16.37 9.20
C VAL A 406 10.65 -16.48 9.47
N VAL A 407 9.91 -16.99 8.50
CA VAL A 407 8.46 -17.22 8.64
C VAL A 407 8.23 -18.70 8.90
N VAL A 408 7.49 -19.02 9.96
CA VAL A 408 7.21 -20.39 10.41
C VAL A 408 5.70 -20.62 10.48
N TRP A 409 5.23 -21.79 10.06
CA TRP A 409 3.83 -22.21 10.23
C TRP A 409 3.72 -23.74 10.38
N PRO A 410 2.67 -24.27 11.05
CA PRO A 410 2.40 -25.71 11.09
C PRO A 410 2.17 -26.27 9.68
N ARG A 411 2.69 -27.48 9.39
CA ARG A 411 2.52 -28.14 8.07
C ARG A 411 1.07 -28.27 7.62
N GLU A 412 0.17 -28.48 8.57
CA GLU A 412 -1.28 -28.54 8.33
C GLU A 412 -1.89 -27.19 7.88
N ARG A 413 -1.29 -26.07 8.28
CA ARG A 413 -1.72 -24.69 7.93
C ARG A 413 -1.00 -24.11 6.72
N ALA A 414 -0.06 -24.85 6.12
CA ALA A 414 0.78 -24.37 5.03
C ALA A 414 0.01 -23.81 3.83
N PHE A 415 -1.16 -24.38 3.51
CA PHE A 415 -1.99 -23.85 2.43
C PHE A 415 -2.64 -22.52 2.80
N ALA A 416 -3.16 -22.39 4.02
CA ALA A 416 -3.77 -21.16 4.53
C ALA A 416 -2.73 -20.03 4.61
N ALA A 417 -1.59 -20.28 5.25
CA ALA A 417 -0.52 -19.29 5.41
C ALA A 417 -0.02 -18.72 4.07
N ARG A 418 0.13 -19.58 3.06
CA ARG A 418 0.51 -19.18 1.70
C ARG A 418 -0.61 -18.52 0.91
N GLY A 419 -1.85 -18.98 1.10
CA GLY A 419 -3.01 -18.43 0.43
C GLY A 419 -3.37 -17.01 0.87
N GLU A 420 -3.10 -16.69 2.14
CA GLU A 420 -3.25 -15.34 2.70
C GLU A 420 -2.25 -14.36 2.09
N ALA A 421 -1.01 -14.80 1.85
CA ALA A 421 0.02 -14.00 1.19
C ALA A 421 -0.19 -13.85 -0.33
N GLY A 422 -0.98 -14.74 -0.94
CA GLY A 422 -1.20 -14.78 -2.38
C GLY A 422 -2.50 -15.50 -2.77
N SER A 423 -3.60 -14.76 -2.85
CA SER A 423 -4.92 -15.32 -3.17
C SER A 423 -4.99 -15.93 -4.58
N GLY A 424 -4.26 -15.36 -5.55
CA GLY A 424 -4.14 -15.94 -6.89
C GLY A 424 -3.47 -17.30 -6.90
N TRP A 425 -2.40 -17.48 -6.11
CA TRP A 425 -1.74 -18.77 -5.93
C TRP A 425 -2.70 -19.81 -5.32
N ALA A 426 -3.46 -19.44 -4.29
CA ALA A 426 -4.40 -20.34 -3.63
C ALA A 426 -5.47 -20.85 -4.60
N LEU A 427 -6.10 -19.94 -5.34
CA LEU A 427 -7.14 -20.29 -6.32
C LEU A 427 -6.57 -21.17 -7.44
N GLU A 428 -5.39 -20.87 -7.96
CA GLU A 428 -4.76 -21.67 -9.01
C GLU A 428 -4.40 -23.08 -8.51
N LYS A 429 -3.88 -23.22 -7.28
CA LYS A 429 -3.61 -24.53 -6.68
C LYS A 429 -4.88 -25.35 -6.46
N LEU A 430 -5.98 -24.72 -6.03
CA LEU A 430 -7.27 -25.38 -5.91
C LEU A 430 -7.77 -25.83 -7.28
N ARG A 431 -7.71 -24.96 -8.30
CA ARG A 431 -8.13 -25.26 -9.67
C ARG A 431 -7.38 -26.46 -10.26
N VAL A 432 -6.05 -26.49 -10.10
CA VAL A 432 -5.21 -27.61 -10.54
C VAL A 432 -5.53 -28.89 -9.77
N GLY A 433 -5.75 -28.81 -8.45
CA GLY A 433 -6.14 -29.96 -7.63
C GLY A 433 -7.47 -30.58 -8.06
N ILE A 434 -8.47 -29.73 -8.29
CA ILE A 434 -9.80 -30.12 -8.81
C ILE A 434 -9.66 -30.78 -10.18
N ALA A 435 -8.89 -30.19 -11.10
CA ALA A 435 -8.67 -30.75 -12.43
C ALA A 435 -8.00 -32.13 -12.41
N ARG A 436 -7.24 -32.45 -11.37
CA ARG A 436 -6.62 -33.76 -11.14
C ARG A 436 -7.52 -34.75 -10.41
N GLY A 437 -8.72 -34.34 -9.99
CA GLY A 437 -9.67 -35.17 -9.24
C GLY A 437 -9.43 -35.23 -7.73
N ASP A 438 -8.53 -34.41 -7.17
CA ASP A 438 -8.23 -34.38 -5.73
C ASP A 438 -9.24 -33.50 -4.95
N LEU A 439 -10.53 -33.87 -5.04
CA LEU A 439 -11.63 -33.06 -4.53
C LEU A 439 -11.65 -32.96 -3.00
N HIS A 440 -11.32 -34.05 -2.29
CA HIS A 440 -11.28 -34.05 -0.83
C HIS A 440 -10.28 -33.01 -0.31
N ARG A 441 -9.04 -33.09 -0.79
CA ARG A 441 -7.98 -32.17 -0.39
C ARG A 441 -8.26 -30.74 -0.85
N ALA A 442 -8.88 -30.55 -2.02
CA ALA A 442 -9.28 -29.22 -2.49
C ALA A 442 -10.32 -28.59 -1.56
N ARG A 443 -11.31 -29.36 -1.06
CA ARG A 443 -12.30 -28.87 -0.09
C ARG A 443 -11.66 -28.49 1.24
N GLU A 444 -10.79 -29.34 1.79
CA GLU A 444 -10.07 -29.05 3.04
C GLU A 444 -9.23 -27.77 2.92
N ARG A 445 -8.46 -27.66 1.82
CA ARG A 445 -7.65 -26.47 1.53
C ARG A 445 -8.50 -25.22 1.35
N ALA A 446 -9.60 -25.30 0.61
CA ALA A 446 -10.51 -24.17 0.44
C ALA A 446 -11.11 -23.72 1.79
N LEU A 447 -11.54 -24.66 2.63
CA LEU A 447 -12.05 -24.36 3.97
C LEU A 447 -11.00 -23.70 4.87
N SER A 448 -9.73 -24.09 4.75
CA SER A 448 -8.64 -23.48 5.53
C SER A 448 -8.42 -21.99 5.26
N LEU A 449 -8.96 -21.44 4.16
CA LEU A 449 -8.88 -20.01 3.86
C LEU A 449 -9.91 -19.17 4.64
N ALA A 450 -10.97 -19.80 5.16
CA ALA A 450 -12.12 -19.10 5.74
C ALA A 450 -11.79 -18.04 6.82
N PRO A 451 -10.79 -18.22 7.72
CA PRO A 451 -10.50 -17.24 8.77
C PRO A 451 -10.15 -15.84 8.26
N PHE A 452 -9.48 -15.74 7.10
CA PHE A 452 -9.01 -14.45 6.56
C PHE A 452 -9.67 -14.07 5.23
N TRP A 453 -10.23 -15.03 4.48
CA TRP A 453 -10.69 -14.81 3.10
C TRP A 453 -11.68 -13.66 2.94
N LYS A 454 -12.55 -13.45 3.93
CA LYS A 454 -13.55 -12.35 3.92
C LYS A 454 -12.93 -10.96 3.97
N HIS A 455 -11.74 -10.84 4.55
CA HIS A 455 -11.00 -9.58 4.69
C HIS A 455 -10.01 -9.35 3.55
N THR A 456 -9.76 -10.38 2.73
CA THR A 456 -8.95 -10.26 1.52
C THR A 456 -9.57 -9.26 0.54
N ARG A 457 -8.80 -8.25 0.13
CA ARG A 457 -9.22 -7.35 -0.95
C ARG A 457 -9.28 -8.14 -2.27
N PRO A 458 -10.46 -8.29 -2.90
CA PRO A 458 -10.58 -9.07 -4.11
C PRO A 458 -9.89 -8.35 -5.28
N GLN A 459 -8.97 -9.03 -5.96
CA GLN A 459 -8.51 -8.61 -7.28
C GLN A 459 -9.56 -9.05 -8.31
N ARG A 460 -10.08 -8.11 -9.12
CA ARG A 460 -11.12 -8.37 -10.13
C ARG A 460 -10.79 -9.56 -11.03
N GLU A 461 -9.54 -9.66 -11.46
CA GLU A 461 -9.04 -10.69 -12.37
C GLU A 461 -9.19 -12.11 -11.80
N LEU A 462 -9.22 -12.25 -10.47
CA LEU A 462 -9.32 -13.54 -9.80
C LEU A 462 -10.73 -14.11 -9.78
N LEU A 463 -11.77 -13.31 -10.06
CA LEU A 463 -13.17 -13.78 -9.99
C LEU A 463 -13.43 -14.96 -10.95
N GLY A 464 -12.84 -14.92 -12.16
CA GLY A 464 -12.97 -16.02 -13.12
C GLY A 464 -12.42 -17.34 -12.57
N CYS A 465 -11.23 -17.30 -11.97
CA CYS A 465 -10.60 -18.47 -11.35
C CYS A 465 -11.40 -18.93 -10.10
N ALA A 466 -11.84 -17.99 -9.26
CA ALA A 466 -12.66 -18.28 -8.09
C ALA A 466 -13.98 -18.96 -8.46
N LEU A 467 -14.65 -18.53 -9.53
CA LEU A 467 -15.86 -19.17 -10.05
C LEU A 467 -15.59 -20.58 -10.57
N GLN A 468 -14.46 -20.81 -11.24
CA GLN A 468 -14.08 -22.15 -11.70
C GLN A 468 -13.81 -23.10 -10.53
N VAL A 469 -13.10 -22.62 -9.50
CA VAL A 469 -12.86 -23.35 -8.26
C VAL A 469 -14.17 -23.64 -7.54
N ALA A 470 -15.01 -22.62 -7.33
CA ALA A 470 -16.33 -22.74 -6.72
C ALA A 470 -17.19 -23.77 -7.45
N ALA A 471 -17.29 -23.69 -8.78
CA ALA A 471 -17.99 -24.67 -9.59
C ALA A 471 -17.39 -26.07 -9.46
N GLY A 472 -16.07 -26.22 -9.27
CA GLY A 472 -15.39 -27.50 -9.17
C GLY A 472 -15.46 -28.19 -7.81
N LEU A 473 -15.58 -27.42 -6.71
CA LEU A 473 -15.44 -27.93 -5.34
C LEU A 473 -16.54 -28.89 -4.89
N GLU A 474 -17.73 -28.86 -5.49
CA GLU A 474 -18.88 -29.68 -5.06
C GLU A 474 -19.27 -29.45 -3.58
N ALA A 475 -18.91 -28.30 -2.99
CA ALA A 475 -19.24 -27.92 -1.62
C ALA A 475 -19.87 -26.53 -1.59
N ALA A 476 -21.20 -26.46 -1.47
CA ALA A 476 -21.96 -25.22 -1.69
C ALA A 476 -21.56 -24.07 -0.76
N GLU A 477 -21.40 -24.35 0.53
CA GLU A 477 -21.05 -23.31 1.53
C GLU A 477 -19.60 -22.85 1.39
N THR A 478 -18.66 -23.76 1.12
CA THR A 478 -17.26 -23.40 0.83
C THR A 478 -17.14 -22.60 -0.47
N ALA A 479 -17.91 -22.96 -1.50
CA ALA A 479 -17.97 -22.25 -2.76
C ALA A 479 -18.53 -20.82 -2.58
N ALA A 480 -19.56 -20.65 -1.76
CA ALA A 480 -20.10 -19.32 -1.43
C ALA A 480 -19.07 -18.48 -0.66
N MET A 481 -18.41 -19.06 0.34
CA MET A 481 -17.35 -18.41 1.11
C MET A 481 -16.23 -17.87 0.20
N LEU A 482 -15.79 -18.65 -0.79
CA LEU A 482 -14.75 -18.21 -1.73
C LEU A 482 -15.16 -17.03 -2.61
N LEU A 483 -16.46 -16.89 -2.90
CA LEU A 483 -17.01 -15.85 -3.76
C LEU A 483 -17.46 -14.59 -2.98
N GLU A 484 -17.64 -14.71 -1.67
CA GLU A 484 -18.12 -13.64 -0.78
C GLU A 484 -17.31 -12.34 -0.86
N PRO A 485 -15.96 -12.34 -0.96
CA PRO A 485 -15.21 -11.08 -0.98
C PRO A 485 -15.40 -10.25 -2.24
N PHE A 486 -15.80 -10.88 -3.36
CA PHE A 486 -15.93 -10.20 -4.65
C PHE A 486 -17.16 -9.27 -4.71
N GLN A 487 -17.20 -8.43 -5.73
CA GLN A 487 -18.29 -7.48 -5.98
C GLN A 487 -18.86 -7.65 -7.38
N ALA A 488 -20.07 -7.16 -7.60
CA ALA A 488 -20.72 -7.21 -8.92
C ALA A 488 -19.89 -6.50 -10.00
N SER A 489 -19.13 -5.46 -9.63
CA SER A 489 -18.22 -4.73 -10.52
C SER A 489 -17.09 -5.57 -11.12
N ALA A 490 -16.73 -6.68 -10.47
CA ALA A 490 -15.71 -7.59 -10.96
C ALA A 490 -16.21 -8.45 -12.13
N LEU A 491 -17.52 -8.56 -12.35
CA LEU A 491 -18.10 -9.39 -13.41
C LEU A 491 -17.74 -8.89 -14.82
N GLY A 492 -17.60 -9.87 -15.72
CA GLY A 492 -17.39 -9.68 -17.14
C GLY A 492 -17.89 -10.88 -17.96
N PRO A 493 -17.98 -10.77 -19.29
CA PRO A 493 -18.47 -11.85 -20.16
C PRO A 493 -17.67 -13.16 -20.02
N GLU A 494 -16.38 -13.07 -19.71
CA GLU A 494 -15.48 -14.19 -19.39
C GLU A 494 -15.98 -15.03 -18.20
N CYS A 495 -16.71 -14.44 -17.26
CA CYS A 495 -17.26 -15.13 -16.10
C CYS A 495 -18.48 -16.01 -16.44
N ALA A 496 -19.15 -15.78 -17.58
CA ALA A 496 -20.38 -16.49 -17.95
C ALA A 496 -20.18 -18.01 -17.97
N GLY A 497 -19.00 -18.44 -18.39
CA GLY A 497 -18.52 -19.81 -18.39
C GLY A 497 -18.70 -20.51 -17.05
N ALA A 498 -17.96 -20.00 -16.07
CA ALA A 498 -17.84 -20.57 -14.74
C ALA A 498 -19.06 -20.27 -13.87
N LEU A 499 -19.67 -19.09 -14.03
CA LEU A 499 -20.88 -18.71 -13.29
C LEU A 499 -22.07 -19.60 -13.66
N SER A 500 -22.26 -19.91 -14.95
CA SER A 500 -23.33 -20.83 -15.35
C SER A 500 -23.11 -22.24 -14.79
N ALA A 501 -21.86 -22.71 -14.75
CA ALA A 501 -21.51 -24.01 -14.21
C ALA A 501 -21.74 -24.09 -12.69
N ALA A 502 -21.38 -23.04 -11.94
CA ALA A 502 -21.66 -22.96 -10.51
C ALA A 502 -23.17 -22.92 -10.24
N ALA A 503 -23.93 -22.15 -11.02
CA ALA A 503 -25.38 -22.07 -10.90
C ALA A 503 -26.08 -23.40 -11.22
N GLU A 504 -25.63 -24.12 -12.24
CA GLU A 504 -26.11 -25.47 -12.56
C GLU A 504 -25.82 -26.46 -11.42
N ARG A 505 -24.64 -26.35 -10.80
CA ARG A 505 -24.21 -27.22 -9.69
C ARG A 505 -25.03 -27.01 -8.42
N TYR A 506 -25.24 -25.76 -8.01
CA TYR A 506 -25.78 -25.42 -6.69
C TYR A 506 -27.22 -24.90 -6.71
N GLY A 507 -27.76 -24.63 -7.89
CA GLY A 507 -29.14 -24.18 -8.10
C GLY A 507 -29.37 -22.68 -7.86
N THR A 508 -30.60 -22.27 -8.16
CA THR A 508 -31.01 -20.85 -8.18
C THR A 508 -30.99 -20.19 -6.81
N ALA A 509 -31.35 -20.91 -5.74
CA ALA A 509 -31.36 -20.36 -4.39
C ALA A 509 -29.95 -19.97 -3.91
N TRP A 510 -28.97 -20.86 -4.14
CA TRP A 510 -27.57 -20.57 -3.84
C TRP A 510 -27.04 -19.39 -4.67
N THR A 511 -27.33 -19.41 -5.98
CA THR A 511 -26.88 -18.34 -6.90
C THR A 511 -27.42 -16.99 -6.50
N ARG A 512 -28.70 -16.91 -6.09
CA ARG A 512 -29.32 -15.67 -5.60
C ARG A 512 -28.56 -15.11 -4.39
N ARG A 513 -28.23 -15.95 -3.39
CA ARG A 513 -27.49 -15.49 -2.20
C ARG A 513 -26.13 -14.90 -2.55
N VAL A 514 -25.38 -15.55 -3.46
CA VAL A 514 -24.06 -15.05 -3.90
C VAL A 514 -24.21 -13.70 -4.61
N VAL A 515 -25.18 -13.58 -5.52
CA VAL A 515 -25.44 -12.33 -6.24
C VAL A 515 -25.87 -11.21 -5.28
N GLU A 516 -26.74 -11.48 -4.31
CA GLU A 516 -27.17 -10.50 -3.29
C GLU A 516 -25.99 -9.96 -2.49
N VAL A 517 -25.04 -10.81 -2.08
CA VAL A 517 -23.81 -10.39 -1.39
C VAL A 517 -22.97 -9.44 -2.26
N TRP A 518 -22.79 -9.77 -3.54
CA TRP A 518 -22.03 -8.94 -4.48
C TRP A 518 -22.59 -7.53 -4.69
N PHE A 519 -23.91 -7.34 -4.51
CA PHE A 519 -24.57 -6.04 -4.58
C PHE A 519 -24.72 -5.34 -3.22
N ALA A 520 -24.65 -6.07 -2.11
CA ALA A 520 -24.70 -5.49 -0.76
C ALA A 520 -23.42 -4.73 -0.38
N SER A 521 -22.25 -5.22 -0.83
CA SER A 521 -20.93 -4.66 -0.49
C SER A 521 -20.59 -3.32 -1.19
N ALA A 522 -21.46 -2.83 -2.07
CA ALA A 522 -21.18 -1.71 -2.98
C ALA A 522 -21.31 -0.30 -2.34
N HIS A 523 -21.59 -0.21 -1.03
CA HIS A 523 -21.95 1.03 -0.33
C HIS A 523 -20.76 1.95 0.03
N ARG A 524 -19.66 1.98 -0.74
CA ARG A 524 -18.58 2.95 -0.52
C ARG A 524 -18.35 3.83 -1.75
N LEU A 525 -18.54 5.13 -1.50
CA LEU A 525 -18.35 6.30 -2.34
C LEU A 525 -17.17 6.20 -3.33
N ASP A 526 -17.41 5.65 -4.52
CA ASP A 526 -16.53 5.85 -5.66
C ASP A 526 -17.33 6.39 -6.86
N SER A 527 -16.77 7.42 -7.50
CA SER A 527 -17.29 8.06 -8.71
C SER A 527 -17.40 7.11 -9.92
N GLN A 528 -16.74 5.95 -9.88
CA GLN A 528 -16.75 4.95 -10.96
C GLN A 528 -17.74 3.78 -10.75
N HIS A 529 -18.62 3.86 -9.74
CA HIS A 529 -19.48 2.75 -9.28
C HIS A 529 -20.28 2.00 -10.38
N TYR A 530 -20.67 2.69 -11.46
CA TYR A 530 -21.53 2.12 -12.51
C TYR A 530 -20.85 1.83 -13.86
N GLN A 531 -19.57 2.19 -14.06
CA GLN A 531 -18.91 2.01 -15.36
C GLN A 531 -18.85 0.53 -15.80
N TRP A 532 -18.71 -0.40 -14.85
CA TRP A 532 -18.67 -1.83 -15.14
C TRP A 532 -19.94 -2.37 -15.83
N THR A 533 -21.08 -1.68 -15.68
CA THR A 533 -22.37 -2.11 -16.25
C THR A 533 -22.39 -2.11 -17.78
N GLU A 534 -21.45 -1.44 -18.44
CA GLU A 534 -21.23 -1.55 -19.90
C GLU A 534 -21.08 -2.99 -20.37
N ARG A 535 -20.48 -3.85 -19.53
CA ARG A 535 -20.23 -5.26 -19.82
C ARG A 535 -21.43 -6.18 -19.53
N LEU A 536 -22.48 -5.65 -18.88
CA LEU A 536 -23.64 -6.42 -18.44
C LEU A 536 -24.44 -7.04 -19.59
N PRO A 537 -24.76 -6.33 -20.70
CA PRO A 537 -25.55 -6.90 -21.80
C PRO A 537 -24.85 -8.10 -22.44
N GLU A 538 -23.54 -7.99 -22.69
CA GLU A 538 -22.73 -9.08 -23.24
C GLU A 538 -22.67 -10.29 -22.29
N LEU A 539 -22.47 -10.05 -20.99
CA LEU A 539 -22.50 -11.10 -19.96
C LEU A 539 -23.85 -11.82 -19.91
N CYS A 540 -24.96 -11.09 -19.87
CA CYS A 540 -26.30 -11.67 -19.86
C CYS A 540 -26.61 -12.44 -21.16
N THR A 541 -26.13 -11.97 -22.31
CA THR A 541 -26.22 -12.68 -23.59
C THR A 541 -25.42 -13.99 -23.55
N ALA A 542 -24.19 -13.96 -23.05
CA ALA A 542 -23.36 -15.15 -22.89
C ALA A 542 -24.00 -16.18 -21.91
N LEU A 543 -24.60 -15.72 -20.81
CA LEU A 543 -25.32 -16.58 -19.86
C LEU A 543 -26.55 -17.24 -20.50
N ARG A 544 -27.32 -16.50 -21.31
CA ARG A 544 -28.47 -17.06 -22.05
C ARG A 544 -28.04 -18.09 -23.09
N ALA A 545 -26.98 -17.82 -23.85
CA ALA A 545 -26.41 -18.77 -24.80
C ALA A 545 -25.98 -20.08 -24.12
N ARG A 546 -25.60 -20.01 -22.84
CA ARG A 546 -25.22 -21.15 -21.99
C ARG A 546 -26.39 -21.76 -21.21
N ARG A 547 -27.64 -21.46 -21.58
CA ARG A 547 -28.86 -21.96 -20.94
C ARG A 547 -28.98 -21.60 -19.45
N ALA A 548 -28.42 -20.46 -19.03
CA ALA A 548 -28.52 -19.92 -17.67
C ALA A 548 -29.32 -18.60 -17.61
N PRO A 549 -30.55 -18.52 -18.16
CA PRO A 549 -31.34 -17.28 -18.17
C PRO A 549 -31.71 -16.80 -16.76
N ALA A 550 -31.89 -17.70 -15.80
CA ALA A 550 -32.19 -17.34 -14.41
C ALA A 550 -31.04 -16.53 -13.76
N VAL A 551 -29.78 -16.83 -14.11
CA VAL A 551 -28.62 -16.08 -13.63
C VAL A 551 -28.57 -14.69 -14.26
N ALA A 552 -28.81 -14.60 -15.57
CA ALA A 552 -28.90 -13.32 -16.26
C ALA A 552 -30.00 -12.42 -15.66
N ARG A 553 -31.15 -13.01 -15.31
CA ARG A 553 -32.23 -12.30 -14.61
C ARG A 553 -31.78 -11.77 -13.25
N LEU A 554 -31.17 -12.59 -12.40
CA LEU A 554 -30.68 -12.17 -11.08
C LEU A 554 -29.68 -11.00 -11.16
N LEU A 555 -28.78 -11.01 -12.14
CA LEU A 555 -27.82 -9.92 -12.34
C LEU A 555 -28.52 -8.63 -12.79
N ALA A 556 -29.45 -8.73 -13.74
CA ALA A 556 -30.24 -7.58 -14.18
C ALA A 556 -31.11 -7.01 -13.05
N ASP A 557 -31.74 -7.87 -12.23
CA ASP A 557 -32.52 -7.45 -11.07
C ASP A 557 -31.65 -6.76 -10.02
N GLY A 558 -30.42 -7.25 -9.78
CA GLY A 558 -29.47 -6.63 -8.86
C GLY A 558 -29.02 -5.23 -9.30
N VAL A 559 -28.70 -5.04 -10.59
CA VAL A 559 -28.38 -3.72 -11.14
C VAL A 559 -29.58 -2.79 -11.07
N TRP A 560 -30.77 -3.28 -11.44
CA TRP A 560 -32.00 -2.49 -11.35
C TRP A 560 -32.30 -2.07 -9.92
N ALA A 561 -32.16 -2.96 -8.92
CA ALA A 561 -32.38 -2.62 -7.52
C ALA A 561 -31.42 -1.53 -7.02
N ALA A 562 -30.16 -1.54 -7.47
CA ALA A 562 -29.21 -0.48 -7.16
C ALA A 562 -29.60 0.85 -7.81
N VAL A 563 -29.94 0.84 -9.10
CA VAL A 563 -30.39 2.04 -9.83
C VAL A 563 -31.69 2.60 -9.27
N ASP A 564 -32.68 1.76 -8.96
CA ASP A 564 -33.98 2.16 -8.39
C ASP A 564 -33.79 2.80 -7.01
N ARG A 565 -32.93 2.23 -6.15
CA ARG A 565 -32.59 2.83 -4.85
C ARG A 565 -31.99 4.23 -5.01
N ASP A 566 -31.04 4.41 -5.92
CA ASP A 566 -30.40 5.71 -6.16
C ASP A 566 -31.37 6.70 -6.83
N LEU A 567 -32.23 6.24 -7.75
CA LEU A 567 -33.30 7.06 -8.32
C LEU A 567 -34.25 7.55 -7.24
N ARG A 568 -34.72 6.70 -6.31
CA ARG A 568 -35.61 7.12 -5.22
C ARG A 568 -34.97 8.19 -4.33
N LEU A 569 -33.69 8.01 -4.01
CA LEU A 569 -32.96 8.94 -3.18
C LEU A 569 -32.71 10.27 -3.92
N TRP A 570 -32.12 10.22 -5.10
CA TRP A 570 -31.63 11.43 -5.79
C TRP A 570 -32.74 12.22 -6.45
N THR A 571 -33.84 11.60 -6.89
CA THR A 571 -34.99 12.36 -7.43
C THR A 571 -35.68 13.25 -6.39
N THR A 572 -35.41 13.04 -5.10
CA THR A 572 -36.03 13.76 -3.98
C THR A 572 -35.03 14.56 -3.12
N THR A 573 -33.72 14.45 -3.37
CA THR A 573 -32.69 15.02 -2.51
C THR A 573 -31.80 16.01 -3.26
N GLY A 574 -31.38 17.07 -2.57
CA GLY A 574 -30.35 17.98 -3.03
C GLY A 574 -30.82 19.13 -3.92
N SER A 575 -29.89 20.04 -4.14
CA SER A 575 -30.01 21.18 -5.05
C SER A 575 -30.18 20.70 -6.51
N GLY A 576 -30.79 21.51 -7.39
CA GLY A 576 -31.05 21.11 -8.77
C GLY A 576 -29.80 20.74 -9.56
N ASP A 577 -28.68 21.44 -9.33
CA ASP A 577 -27.41 21.13 -9.97
C ASP A 577 -26.82 19.80 -9.49
N ILE A 578 -26.80 19.58 -8.17
CA ILE A 578 -26.32 18.34 -7.56
C ILE A 578 -27.16 17.15 -8.04
N ARG A 579 -28.49 17.30 -7.99
CA ARG A 579 -29.43 16.26 -8.44
C ARG A 579 -29.23 15.90 -9.91
N ARG A 580 -29.13 16.89 -10.81
CA ARG A 580 -28.90 16.64 -12.24
C ARG A 580 -27.59 15.91 -12.48
N ALA A 581 -26.52 16.29 -11.79
CA ALA A 581 -25.22 15.64 -11.90
C ALA A 581 -25.27 14.18 -11.43
N GLN A 582 -25.97 13.90 -10.32
CA GLN A 582 -26.18 12.55 -9.79
C GLN A 582 -27.06 11.70 -10.72
N LEU A 583 -28.22 12.20 -11.13
CA LEU A 583 -29.16 11.47 -12.01
C LEU A 583 -28.54 11.17 -13.38
N ARG A 584 -27.68 12.04 -13.91
CA ARG A 584 -26.96 11.78 -15.16
C ARG A 584 -26.02 10.58 -15.05
N GLN A 585 -25.46 10.28 -13.87
CA GLN A 585 -24.60 9.10 -13.67
C GLN A 585 -25.39 7.78 -13.77
N LEU A 586 -26.71 7.80 -13.54
CA LEU A 586 -27.58 6.63 -13.65
C LEU A 586 -28.00 6.31 -15.10
N ALA A 587 -27.71 7.20 -16.05
CA ALA A 587 -28.08 7.00 -17.44
C ALA A 587 -27.41 5.75 -18.05
N LEU A 588 -26.12 5.56 -17.79
CA LEU A 588 -25.37 4.40 -18.27
C LEU A 588 -25.89 3.07 -17.70
N PRO A 589 -25.96 2.86 -16.37
CA PRO A 589 -26.44 1.60 -15.82
C PRO A 589 -27.90 1.30 -16.16
N LEU A 590 -28.76 2.33 -16.29
CA LEU A 590 -30.14 2.14 -16.71
C LEU A 590 -30.25 1.64 -18.16
N ARG A 591 -29.46 2.22 -19.08
CA ARG A 591 -29.39 1.74 -20.47
C ARG A 591 -28.93 0.28 -20.53
N CYS A 592 -27.86 -0.03 -19.79
CA CYS A 592 -27.28 -1.37 -19.78
C CYS A 592 -28.21 -2.42 -19.15
N VAL A 593 -28.93 -2.11 -18.07
CA VAL A 593 -29.88 -3.06 -17.47
C VAL A 593 -31.08 -3.31 -18.38
N LEU A 594 -31.58 -2.30 -19.10
CA LEU A 594 -32.66 -2.48 -20.08
C LEU A 594 -32.23 -3.37 -21.26
N ALA A 595 -31.01 -3.18 -21.78
CA ALA A 595 -30.45 -4.05 -22.81
C ALA A 595 -30.21 -5.48 -22.31
N ALA A 596 -29.85 -5.65 -21.03
CA ALA A 596 -29.60 -6.93 -20.42
C ALA A 596 -30.88 -7.68 -20.00
N ALA A 597 -31.97 -6.98 -19.69
CA ALA A 597 -33.22 -7.50 -19.16
C ALA A 597 -34.05 -8.28 -20.20
N ASP A 598 -34.77 -9.31 -19.76
CA ASP A 598 -35.80 -9.93 -20.60
C ASP A 598 -37.08 -9.09 -20.68
N ALA A 599 -38.07 -9.54 -21.45
CA ALA A 599 -39.29 -8.77 -21.70
C ALA A 599 -40.08 -8.45 -20.42
N GLU A 600 -40.20 -9.41 -19.50
CA GLU A 600 -40.94 -9.23 -18.24
C GLU A 600 -40.21 -8.24 -17.32
N GLN A 601 -38.89 -8.38 -17.20
CA GLN A 601 -38.07 -7.44 -16.43
C GLN A 601 -38.16 -6.02 -17.02
N ARG A 602 -38.10 -5.88 -18.35
CA ARG A 602 -38.25 -4.58 -19.01
C ARG A 602 -39.60 -3.93 -18.75
N ASP A 603 -40.68 -4.71 -18.78
CA ASP A 603 -42.02 -4.21 -18.46
C ASP A 603 -42.12 -3.76 -17.00
N GLY A 604 -41.52 -4.51 -16.07
CA GLY A 604 -41.42 -4.15 -14.66
C GLY A 604 -40.63 -2.86 -14.42
N ILE A 605 -39.45 -2.72 -15.06
CA ILE A 605 -38.63 -1.52 -15.00
C ILE A 605 -39.39 -0.31 -15.56
N ALA A 606 -40.02 -0.46 -16.73
CA ALA A 606 -40.81 0.60 -17.35
C ALA A 606 -42.01 1.01 -16.47
N ALA A 607 -42.69 0.05 -15.84
CA ALA A 607 -43.78 0.33 -14.91
C ALA A 607 -43.30 1.12 -13.68
N ALA A 608 -42.19 0.70 -13.06
CA ALA A 608 -41.61 1.40 -11.93
C ALA A 608 -41.17 2.83 -12.29
N LEU A 609 -40.53 3.03 -13.45
CA LEU A 609 -40.15 4.36 -13.94
C LEU A 609 -41.35 5.31 -14.10
N ARG A 610 -42.54 4.79 -14.44
CA ARG A 610 -43.76 5.62 -14.55
C ARG A 610 -44.22 6.20 -13.23
N GLU A 611 -43.94 5.53 -12.10
CA GLU A 611 -44.34 5.98 -10.77
C GLU A 611 -43.53 7.18 -10.26
N TYR A 612 -42.37 7.46 -10.88
CA TYR A 612 -41.54 8.59 -10.49
C TYR A 612 -42.13 9.94 -10.92
N ARG A 613 -41.76 10.98 -10.17
CA ARG A 613 -42.02 12.37 -10.55
C ARG A 613 -41.21 12.75 -11.79
N ASP A 614 -41.60 13.84 -12.44
CA ASP A 614 -40.96 14.34 -13.67
C ASP A 614 -39.46 14.65 -13.53
N THR A 615 -38.92 14.75 -12.30
CA THR A 615 -37.48 14.86 -12.05
C THR A 615 -36.69 13.67 -12.60
N VAL A 616 -37.30 12.50 -12.79
CA VAL A 616 -36.67 11.33 -13.42
C VAL A 616 -36.24 11.60 -14.87
N LEU A 617 -36.84 12.59 -15.55
CA LEU A 617 -36.44 13.01 -16.89
C LEU A 617 -34.97 13.47 -16.95
N GLU A 618 -34.42 13.98 -15.83
CA GLU A 618 -33.02 14.37 -15.71
C GLU A 618 -32.05 13.17 -15.84
N CYS A 619 -32.54 11.93 -15.67
CA CYS A 619 -31.83 10.68 -15.97
C CYS A 619 -32.25 10.09 -17.33
N LEU A 620 -33.57 10.01 -17.60
CA LEU A 620 -34.11 9.32 -18.77
C LEU A 620 -33.70 9.99 -20.09
N MET A 621 -33.70 11.33 -20.15
CA MET A 621 -33.33 12.04 -21.39
C MET A 621 -31.85 11.83 -21.75
N PRO A 622 -30.87 12.02 -20.84
CA PRO A 622 -29.48 11.62 -21.10
C PRO A 622 -29.32 10.15 -21.49
N MET A 623 -30.05 9.24 -20.84
CA MET A 623 -30.02 7.81 -21.16
C MET A 623 -30.50 7.54 -22.60
N LEU A 624 -31.63 8.14 -23.00
CA LEU A 624 -32.18 7.97 -24.35
C LEU A 624 -31.23 8.54 -25.42
N ARG A 625 -30.61 9.69 -25.16
CA ARG A 625 -29.64 10.31 -26.07
C ARG A 625 -28.39 9.44 -26.23
N SER A 626 -27.83 8.99 -25.11
CA SER A 626 -26.69 8.07 -25.11
C SER A 626 -27.01 6.75 -25.82
N ALA A 627 -28.24 6.24 -25.70
CA ALA A 627 -28.68 5.04 -26.39
C ALA A 627 -28.82 5.24 -27.91
N GLU A 628 -29.25 6.42 -28.37
CA GLU A 628 -29.37 6.74 -29.80
C GLU A 628 -27.99 6.79 -30.48
N GLU A 629 -26.97 7.30 -29.76
CA GLU A 629 -25.59 7.33 -30.24
C GLU A 629 -24.94 5.94 -30.25
N ALA A 630 -25.33 5.06 -29.31
CA ALA A 630 -24.65 3.79 -29.07
C ALA A 630 -25.30 2.57 -29.73
N LEU A 631 -26.61 2.58 -30.03
CA LEU A 631 -27.36 1.40 -30.46
C LEU A 631 -27.88 1.53 -31.90
N PRO A 632 -27.81 0.46 -32.72
CA PRO A 632 -28.55 0.36 -33.97
C PRO A 632 -30.07 0.45 -33.76
N ALA A 633 -30.81 0.91 -34.78
CA ALA A 633 -32.28 1.08 -34.70
C ALA A 633 -33.04 -0.21 -34.31
N ALA A 634 -32.56 -1.38 -34.74
CA ALA A 634 -33.16 -2.67 -34.38
C ALA A 634 -33.01 -3.01 -32.87
N GLU A 635 -31.92 -2.56 -32.25
CA GLU A 635 -31.64 -2.82 -30.83
C GLU A 635 -32.39 -1.84 -29.90
N TRP A 636 -32.73 -0.65 -30.42
CA TRP A 636 -33.52 0.34 -29.71
C TRP A 636 -34.88 -0.21 -29.25
N GLY A 637 -35.64 -0.77 -30.20
CA GLY A 637 -36.95 -1.38 -29.89
C GLY A 637 -36.81 -2.66 -29.06
N ALA A 638 -35.78 -3.46 -29.35
CA ALA A 638 -35.51 -4.69 -28.60
C ALA A 638 -35.15 -4.42 -27.13
N ALA A 639 -34.56 -3.27 -26.80
CA ALA A 639 -34.28 -2.84 -25.43
C ALA A 639 -35.50 -2.18 -24.73
N GLY A 640 -36.64 -2.04 -25.41
CA GLY A 640 -37.87 -1.44 -24.85
C GLY A 640 -37.82 0.09 -24.73
N LEU A 641 -36.86 0.75 -25.38
CA LEU A 641 -36.66 2.20 -25.26
C LEU A 641 -37.81 3.02 -25.85
N ASP A 642 -38.60 2.46 -26.78
CA ASP A 642 -39.81 3.11 -27.31
C ASP A 642 -40.89 3.34 -26.26
N VAL A 643 -40.98 2.45 -25.26
CA VAL A 643 -41.95 2.60 -24.16
C VAL A 643 -41.54 3.77 -23.27
N ILE A 644 -40.26 3.87 -22.96
CA ILE A 644 -39.68 4.92 -22.12
C ILE A 644 -39.72 6.27 -22.86
N ALA A 645 -39.37 6.28 -24.15
CA ALA A 645 -39.42 7.47 -24.99
C ALA A 645 -40.84 8.06 -25.08
N ARG A 646 -41.86 7.20 -25.21
CA ARG A 646 -43.26 7.63 -25.19
C ARG A 646 -43.67 8.22 -23.85
N ASP A 647 -43.32 7.57 -22.73
CA ASP A 647 -43.58 8.12 -21.39
C ASP A 647 -42.90 9.48 -21.18
N CYS A 648 -41.65 9.62 -21.62
CA CYS A 648 -40.94 10.90 -21.58
C CYS A 648 -41.64 11.96 -22.42
N ALA A 649 -42.07 11.62 -23.65
CA ALA A 649 -42.79 12.53 -24.52
C ALA A 649 -44.13 12.98 -23.91
N ASP A 650 -44.86 12.08 -23.26
CA ASP A 650 -46.13 12.40 -22.60
C ASP A 650 -45.92 13.37 -21.42
N ARG A 651 -44.91 13.14 -20.58
CA ARG A 651 -44.54 14.07 -19.49
C ARG A 651 -44.13 15.43 -20.02
N LEU A 652 -43.27 15.46 -21.05
CA LEU A 652 -42.78 16.70 -21.66
C LEU A 652 -43.91 17.47 -22.36
N ARG A 653 -44.89 16.78 -22.95
CA ARG A 653 -46.09 17.40 -23.52
C ARG A 653 -46.90 18.11 -22.45
N VAL A 654 -47.12 17.49 -21.30
CA VAL A 654 -47.79 18.14 -20.15
C VAL A 654 -47.03 19.40 -19.73
N VAL A 655 -45.70 19.39 -19.70
CA VAL A 655 -44.90 20.58 -19.38
C VAL A 655 -45.05 21.67 -20.46
N CYS A 656 -45.08 21.29 -21.73
CA CYS A 656 -45.23 22.21 -22.86
C CYS A 656 -46.65 22.79 -23.00
N GLU A 657 -47.68 22.08 -22.55
CA GLU A 657 -49.09 22.49 -22.63
C GLU A 657 -49.52 23.38 -21.45
N ARG A 658 -48.80 23.36 -20.32
CA ARG A 658 -49.06 24.27 -19.19
C ARG A 658 -49.07 25.73 -19.68
N ALA A 659 -50.02 26.55 -19.22
CA ALA A 659 -50.04 27.97 -19.60
C ALA A 659 -48.77 28.68 -19.10
N PRO A 660 -48.14 29.59 -19.87
CA PRO A 660 -47.05 30.42 -19.36
C PRO A 660 -47.48 31.17 -18.11
N ARG A 661 -46.61 31.25 -17.09
CA ARG A 661 -46.82 32.09 -15.93
C ARG A 661 -47.15 33.54 -16.34
N ALA A 662 -48.21 34.09 -15.74
CA ALA A 662 -48.59 35.48 -15.94
C ALA A 662 -47.52 36.42 -15.37
N ALA A 663 -47.30 37.57 -16.02
CA ALA A 663 -46.24 38.52 -15.66
C ALA A 663 -46.34 39.07 -14.22
N ASP A 664 -47.52 38.98 -13.61
CA ASP A 664 -47.83 39.42 -12.26
C ASP A 664 -47.89 38.27 -11.23
N ASP A 665 -47.63 37.02 -11.64
CA ASP A 665 -47.64 35.86 -10.74
C ASP A 665 -46.24 35.55 -10.20
N TRP A 666 -45.85 36.23 -9.10
CA TRP A 666 -44.59 35.99 -8.41
C TRP A 666 -44.67 34.85 -7.37
N SER A 667 -45.69 33.99 -7.42
CA SER A 667 -45.82 32.91 -6.44
C SER A 667 -44.76 31.83 -6.66
N VAL A 668 -44.12 31.38 -5.59
CA VAL A 668 -43.15 30.28 -5.56
C VAL A 668 -43.71 29.19 -4.68
N ALA A 669 -43.90 28.00 -5.24
CA ALA A 669 -44.33 26.84 -4.47
C ALA A 669 -43.16 26.30 -3.65
N TRP A 670 -43.30 26.27 -2.33
CA TRP A 670 -42.30 25.74 -1.42
C TRP A 670 -42.95 25.26 -0.12
N THR A 671 -42.41 24.18 0.42
CA THR A 671 -42.78 23.59 1.70
C THR A 671 -41.52 23.46 2.54
N GLY A 672 -41.48 24.15 3.68
CA GLY A 672 -40.38 24.07 4.63
C GLY A 672 -40.57 22.97 5.68
N CYS A 673 -39.79 23.03 6.77
CA CYS A 673 -39.81 22.01 7.84
C CYS A 673 -41.03 22.08 8.78
N GLY A 674 -42.07 22.85 8.44
CA GLY A 674 -43.29 22.98 9.23
C GLY A 674 -43.19 23.92 10.45
N CYS A 675 -42.03 24.53 10.72
CA CYS A 675 -41.89 25.51 11.79
C CYS A 675 -42.57 26.86 11.44
N GLU A 676 -42.79 27.72 12.45
CA GLU A 676 -43.43 29.03 12.26
C GLU A 676 -42.68 29.92 11.25
N LEU A 677 -41.34 29.89 11.26
CA LEU A 677 -40.52 30.64 10.30
C LEU A 677 -40.72 30.13 8.87
N CYS A 678 -40.75 28.80 8.68
CA CYS A 678 -41.06 28.20 7.39
C CYS A 678 -42.51 28.51 6.94
N GLY A 679 -43.46 28.58 7.87
CA GLY A 679 -44.83 29.01 7.56
C GLY A 679 -44.88 30.45 7.04
N ALA A 680 -44.19 31.37 7.70
CA ALA A 680 -44.11 32.78 7.29
C ALA A 680 -43.38 32.97 5.95
N LEU A 681 -42.26 32.26 5.74
CA LEU A 681 -41.57 32.24 4.46
C LEU A 681 -42.47 31.66 3.35
N GLY A 682 -43.17 30.56 3.61
CA GLY A 682 -44.12 29.95 2.67
C GLY A 682 -45.26 30.91 2.29
N ALA A 683 -45.81 31.66 3.23
CA ALA A 683 -46.83 32.67 2.95
C ALA A 683 -46.30 33.82 2.07
N PHE A 684 -45.05 34.28 2.30
CA PHE A 684 -44.39 35.25 1.41
C PHE A 684 -44.18 34.68 0.00
N LEU A 685 -43.64 33.46 -0.09
CA LEU A 685 -43.39 32.79 -1.35
C LEU A 685 -44.69 32.55 -2.14
N GLY A 686 -45.78 32.14 -1.48
CA GLY A 686 -47.08 31.91 -2.12
C GLY A 686 -47.80 33.16 -2.61
N SER A 687 -47.40 34.36 -2.19
CA SER A 687 -48.04 35.60 -2.64
C SER A 687 -47.69 35.94 -4.10
N ARG A 688 -48.72 36.17 -4.93
CA ARG A 688 -48.54 36.58 -6.34
C ARG A 688 -47.95 37.98 -6.50
N SER A 689 -48.34 38.91 -5.64
CA SER A 689 -47.96 40.33 -5.78
C SER A 689 -46.85 40.78 -4.83
N ARG A 690 -46.65 40.10 -3.70
CA ARG A 690 -45.63 40.48 -2.72
C ARG A 690 -44.25 40.04 -3.18
N ARG A 691 -43.43 41.02 -3.57
CA ARG A 691 -42.06 40.82 -4.07
C ARG A 691 -40.98 41.00 -3.02
N VAL A 692 -41.22 41.82 -2.01
CA VAL A 692 -40.25 42.12 -0.94
C VAL A 692 -40.86 41.80 0.43
N LEU A 693 -40.05 41.18 1.29
CA LEU A 693 -40.34 40.98 2.70
C LEU A 693 -39.15 41.49 3.52
N GLU A 694 -39.41 42.48 4.36
CA GLU A 694 -38.49 42.92 5.41
C GLU A 694 -38.92 42.27 6.72
N TRP A 695 -38.07 41.41 7.27
CA TRP A 695 -38.42 40.54 8.39
C TRP A 695 -37.40 40.64 9.54
N PRO A 696 -37.70 41.39 10.62
CA PRO A 696 -36.86 41.47 11.81
C PRO A 696 -36.80 40.12 12.51
N LEU A 697 -35.61 39.53 12.59
CA LEU A 697 -35.39 38.17 13.12
C LEU A 697 -34.11 38.11 13.96
N ALA A 698 -34.09 37.27 14.99
CA ALA A 698 -32.88 36.94 15.74
C ALA A 698 -31.86 36.18 14.87
N LYS A 699 -30.59 36.10 15.32
CA LYS A 699 -29.48 35.49 14.54
C LYS A 699 -29.82 34.06 14.07
N GLU A 700 -30.34 33.24 14.97
CA GLU A 700 -30.71 31.85 14.70
C GLU A 700 -31.84 31.72 13.68
N GLY A 701 -32.89 32.55 13.82
CA GLY A 701 -33.99 32.59 12.86
C GLY A 701 -33.53 32.99 11.45
N ARG A 702 -32.63 33.99 11.35
CA ARG A 702 -32.06 34.38 10.04
C ARG A 702 -31.21 33.28 9.43
N ARG A 703 -30.37 32.61 10.22
CA ARG A 703 -29.56 31.48 9.76
C ARG A 703 -30.44 30.36 9.20
N HIS A 704 -31.49 29.99 9.92
CA HIS A 704 -32.44 28.97 9.48
C HIS A 704 -33.10 29.34 8.14
N VAL A 705 -33.57 30.58 7.97
CA VAL A 705 -34.20 31.05 6.73
C VAL A 705 -33.22 31.11 5.57
N HIS A 706 -31.99 31.58 5.78
CA HIS A 706 -30.92 31.56 4.77
C HIS A 706 -30.65 30.14 4.28
N THR A 707 -30.39 29.22 5.20
CA THR A 707 -30.19 27.80 4.86
C THR A 707 -31.39 27.23 4.12
N GLY A 708 -32.63 27.53 4.54
CA GLY A 708 -33.84 27.06 3.87
C GLY A 708 -33.98 27.58 2.43
N ILE A 709 -33.57 28.82 2.16
CA ILE A 709 -33.58 29.41 0.81
C ILE A 709 -32.48 28.79 -0.04
N ASP A 710 -31.26 28.69 0.48
CA ASP A 710 -30.10 28.17 -0.25
C ASP A 710 -30.26 26.67 -0.57
N SER A 711 -30.67 25.87 0.41
CA SER A 711 -30.87 24.42 0.22
C SER A 711 -32.00 24.09 -0.76
N ALA A 712 -33.01 24.95 -0.87
CA ALA A 712 -34.11 24.78 -1.82
C ALA A 712 -33.90 25.56 -3.13
N GLU A 713 -32.74 26.21 -3.31
CA GLU A 713 -32.39 27.07 -4.44
C GLU A 713 -33.51 28.05 -4.84
N LEU A 714 -34.18 28.67 -3.86
CA LEU A 714 -35.35 29.51 -4.19
C LEU A 714 -34.90 30.75 -4.98
N PRO A 715 -35.70 31.23 -5.97
CA PRO A 715 -35.38 32.43 -6.77
C PRO A 715 -35.63 33.72 -5.97
N VAL A 716 -35.03 33.81 -4.78
CA VAL A 716 -35.17 34.90 -3.82
C VAL A 716 -33.80 35.39 -3.42
N PHE A 717 -33.49 36.65 -3.73
CA PHE A 717 -32.34 37.34 -3.19
C PHE A 717 -32.57 37.59 -1.69
N HIS A 718 -31.60 37.22 -0.87
CA HIS A 718 -31.68 37.35 0.58
C HIS A 718 -30.46 38.08 1.13
N GLN A 719 -30.70 39.04 2.03
CA GLN A 719 -29.62 39.81 2.66
C GLN A 719 -30.03 40.26 4.06
N THR A 720 -29.12 40.18 5.03
CA THR A 720 -29.34 40.76 6.37
C THR A 720 -28.91 42.23 6.40
N ARG A 721 -29.88 43.14 6.58
CA ARG A 721 -29.63 44.57 6.82
C ARG A 721 -29.31 44.79 8.30
N ARG A 722 -28.07 45.18 8.59
CA ARG A 722 -27.55 45.35 9.97
C ARG A 722 -27.83 46.74 10.54
N GLN A 723 -29.11 47.14 10.56
CA GLN A 723 -29.59 48.41 11.12
C GLN A 723 -30.74 48.14 12.10
N GLY A 724 -30.63 48.59 13.36
CA GLY A 724 -31.58 48.28 14.45
C GLY A 724 -31.35 46.91 15.12
N ARG A 725 -32.03 46.62 16.24
CA ARG A 725 -32.04 45.28 16.86
C ARG A 725 -33.50 44.85 17.13
N PRO A 726 -33.93 43.64 16.70
CA PRO A 726 -33.16 42.64 15.92
C PRO A 726 -32.86 43.09 14.48
N TYR A 727 -31.77 42.58 13.87
CA TYR A 727 -31.45 42.87 12.46
C TYR A 727 -32.53 42.31 11.52
N THR A 728 -32.76 43.02 10.42
CA THR A 728 -33.82 42.70 9.46
C THR A 728 -33.27 41.84 8.31
N LEU A 729 -33.90 40.70 8.06
CA LEU A 729 -33.68 39.90 6.86
C LEU A 729 -34.56 40.45 5.73
N VAL A 730 -33.94 40.91 4.66
CA VAL A 730 -34.62 41.43 3.47
C VAL A 730 -34.61 40.32 2.42
N LEU A 731 -35.80 39.89 2.01
CA LEU A 731 -36.02 38.89 0.96
C LEU A 731 -36.67 39.57 -0.24
N THR A 732 -36.11 39.36 -1.43
CA THR A 732 -36.62 39.92 -2.70
C THR A 732 -36.77 38.82 -3.73
N LYS A 733 -37.98 38.58 -4.21
CA LYS A 733 -38.22 37.67 -5.34
C LYS A 733 -37.58 38.23 -6.60
N THR A 734 -36.87 37.38 -7.32
CA THR A 734 -36.06 37.77 -8.48
C THR A 734 -36.71 37.34 -9.79
N GLU A 735 -36.33 38.02 -10.88
CA GLU A 735 -36.74 37.67 -12.26
C GLU A 735 -36.23 36.27 -12.68
N ASP A 736 -35.31 35.68 -11.92
CA ASP A 736 -34.85 34.30 -12.11
C ASP A 736 -36.02 33.31 -12.07
N LEU A 737 -37.11 33.60 -11.36
CA LEU A 737 -38.32 32.77 -11.36
C LEU A 737 -38.87 32.58 -12.79
N PHE A 738 -39.09 33.69 -13.51
CA PHE A 738 -39.63 33.66 -14.87
C PHE A 738 -38.60 33.11 -15.87
N THR A 739 -37.33 33.44 -15.66
CA THR A 739 -36.23 32.97 -16.52
C THR A 739 -36.08 31.45 -16.41
N ARG A 740 -36.11 30.88 -15.19
CA ARG A 740 -36.06 29.44 -14.95
C ARG A 740 -37.24 28.72 -15.57
N GLU A 741 -38.47 29.22 -15.40
CA GLU A 741 -39.66 28.59 -15.98
C GLU A 741 -39.63 28.60 -17.51
N ARG A 742 -39.22 29.72 -18.12
CA ARG A 742 -39.01 29.82 -19.58
C ARG A 742 -37.93 28.85 -20.06
N THR A 743 -36.83 28.72 -19.32
CA THR A 743 -35.74 27.79 -19.65
C THR A 743 -36.21 26.34 -19.57
N VAL A 744 -36.91 25.95 -18.50
CA VAL A 744 -37.48 24.60 -18.35
C VAL A 744 -38.44 24.29 -19.49
N ARG A 745 -39.33 25.22 -19.85
CA ARG A 745 -40.28 25.03 -20.97
C ARG A 745 -39.56 24.90 -22.32
N ARG A 746 -38.55 25.74 -22.57
CA ARG A 746 -37.73 25.68 -23.80
C ARG A 746 -36.97 24.37 -23.91
N GLN A 747 -36.36 23.93 -22.81
CA GLN A 747 -35.66 22.65 -22.76
C GLN A 747 -36.64 21.49 -22.99
N ALA A 748 -37.81 21.51 -22.34
CA ALA A 748 -38.84 20.49 -22.53
C ALA A 748 -39.35 20.43 -23.98
N ALA A 749 -39.52 21.59 -24.64
CA ALA A 749 -39.91 21.64 -26.05
C ALA A 749 -38.81 21.09 -26.97
N ALA A 750 -37.53 21.38 -26.68
CA ALA A 750 -36.40 20.84 -27.43
C ALA A 750 -36.27 19.32 -27.25
N ASP A 751 -36.44 18.82 -26.02
CA ASP A 751 -36.43 17.39 -25.71
C ASP A 751 -37.62 16.65 -26.36
N LEU A 752 -38.82 17.24 -26.32
CA LEU A 752 -40.00 16.70 -27.00
C LEU A 752 -39.81 16.67 -28.51
N ALA A 753 -39.29 17.74 -29.10
CA ALA A 753 -39.01 17.79 -30.54
C ALA A 753 -37.99 16.73 -30.96
N TRP A 754 -36.99 16.43 -30.11
CA TRP A 754 -36.02 15.36 -30.35
C TRP A 754 -36.64 13.95 -30.27
N LEU A 755 -37.67 13.73 -29.44
CA LEU A 755 -38.36 12.44 -29.33
C LEU A 755 -39.36 12.15 -30.45
N MET A 756 -39.78 13.16 -31.22
CA MET A 756 -40.87 13.06 -32.21
C MET A 756 -40.52 12.72 -33.69
N PRO A 757 -39.27 12.75 -34.19
CA PRO A 757 -39.03 12.41 -35.60
C PRO A 757 -39.24 10.90 -35.86
N PRO A 758 -39.67 10.49 -37.06
CA PRO A 758 -39.82 9.08 -37.40
C PRO A 758 -38.45 8.41 -37.41
N ARG A 759 -38.22 7.54 -36.43
CA ARG A 759 -37.08 6.62 -36.43
C ARG A 759 -37.38 5.53 -37.43
N ASN A 760 -37.01 5.77 -38.69
CA ASN A 760 -37.12 4.78 -39.76
C ASN A 760 -36.34 3.51 -39.37
N GLY A 761 -37.02 2.37 -39.43
CA GLY A 761 -36.48 1.06 -39.11
C GLY A 761 -35.52 0.48 -40.15
#